data_AF-A0AAU5LZN9-F1
#
_entry.id   AF-A0AAU5LZN9-F1
#
_cell.length_a   1.000
_cell.length_b   1.000
_cell.length_c   1.000
_cell.angle_alpha   90.00
_cell.angle_beta   90.00
_cell.angle_gamma   90.00
#
_symmetry.space_group_name_H-M   'P 1'
#
loop_
_entity.id
_entity.type
_entity.pdbx_description
1 polymer ?
#
loop_
_entity_poly.entity_id
_entity_poly.type
_entity_poly.pdbx_seq_one_letter_code
_entity_poly.pdbx_strand_id
1 'polypeptide(L)'
;MPDPIVDELRRLAGPELYRRNAFRISGLLADADGRTTRQVAQRLRAALEMGADIDLGTATSRDPHEIQAACDLILGDPRRRLVHEVFAPWGTDVSDCGCPLELHKNHDLAVKAHSTAIAREQSSEWGLTPPDSDWTRARQNWGKVVGAAALSRHLQARVRDLDDRQLDRSAVEEIRRELPRALTQPAVDLAVSGPAARAARLVSHAGRFPKADALHRRMLESAASPLYEDLEDRRTQIAQQIGDEPVEPIVAEIETELLPRLQRLDALLPSGKNHRTAALHNQLAILLNNCAVELINRGEVSDGRAEQYLDRAAALALDQHEISLVRENRRMLDENRRSMEEFRGQVDYLYRMQGKYAAQRLLREVRRQTHSPALLAEIDQMLASISAGRSPVSPYRPPTKQRPTKQRPTKQRQTRQRQTRQRPAGPPRTRRRRRARALVIWLIVLALIGLGVWHWWPRNVNVYNEKIADNAPAGTCLGKQADDWLSEPTKLRRSDCGKQHWGEVLAYVRISRTPAPYPGDAQATALANFQCGEALAQQHLNPAEYDVNAIHAPAQYWNTGKNQSKYENYAACVIHRHDNVDIPGGGVAKPSLPNVPKPVSMSVFATDIAQNAPVGACVRDPIPDQLTAEVAIVRCTEWHWAQIFGYPTLYKPGQPWPGDDAVIAQAQKACARGVPGLAGFTTWAGSPDASWWSEPKQVKYAYCLVHRADNKPFKGALK
;
A
#
# COMPACT_ATOMS: atom_id res chain seq x y z
N MET A 1 -4.96 32.40 -8.52
CA MET A 1 -5.26 32.61 -7.09
C MET A 1 -6.43 31.72 -6.73
N PRO A 2 -6.49 31.13 -5.53
CA PRO A 2 -7.59 30.26 -5.15
C PRO A 2 -8.89 31.08 -5.01
N ASP A 3 -10.02 30.45 -5.32
CA ASP A 3 -11.34 31.07 -5.35
C ASP A 3 -11.89 31.17 -3.91
N PRO A 4 -12.12 32.39 -3.38
CA PRO A 4 -12.51 32.59 -1.99
C PRO A 4 -13.88 32.00 -1.64
N ILE A 5 -14.80 31.81 -2.60
CA ILE A 5 -16.09 31.14 -2.35
C ILE A 5 -15.86 29.65 -2.11
N VAL A 6 -15.11 29.02 -3.02
CA VAL A 6 -14.78 27.59 -2.93
C VAL A 6 -13.98 27.32 -1.65
N ASP A 7 -12.98 28.15 -1.35
CA ASP A 7 -12.16 28.01 -0.15
C ASP A 7 -13.00 28.16 1.13
N GLU A 8 -13.90 29.14 1.19
CA GLU A 8 -14.80 29.34 2.34
C GLU A 8 -15.75 28.14 2.53
N LEU A 9 -16.40 27.69 1.45
CA LEU A 9 -17.28 26.53 1.48
C LEU A 9 -16.55 25.29 2.00
N ARG A 10 -15.35 25.04 1.50
CA ARG A 10 -14.54 23.89 1.91
C ARG A 10 -14.02 24.01 3.34
N ARG A 11 -13.70 25.22 3.80
CA ARG A 11 -13.28 25.47 5.19
C ARG A 11 -14.43 25.23 6.16
N LEU A 12 -15.65 25.60 5.80
CA LEU A 12 -16.84 25.40 6.63
C LEU A 12 -17.38 23.97 6.58
N ALA A 13 -17.13 23.22 5.50
CA ALA A 13 -17.73 21.92 5.19
C ALA A 13 -17.53 20.78 6.22
N GLY A 14 -16.97 21.02 7.41
CA GLY A 14 -16.78 19.98 8.42
C GLY A 14 -17.94 19.85 9.43
N PRO A 15 -17.76 19.04 10.49
CA PRO A 15 -18.71 18.91 11.60
C PRO A 15 -19.02 20.24 12.30
N GLU A 16 -18.18 21.25 12.14
CA GLU A 16 -18.37 22.59 12.70
C GLU A 16 -19.14 23.56 11.78
N LEU A 17 -19.70 23.07 10.65
CA LEU A 17 -20.36 23.88 9.61
C LEU A 17 -21.32 24.95 10.16
N TYR A 18 -22.19 24.57 11.08
CA TYR A 18 -23.17 25.48 11.67
C TYR A 18 -22.65 26.20 12.91
N ARG A 19 -21.69 25.63 13.63
CA ARG A 19 -21.12 26.25 14.84
C ARG A 19 -20.21 27.42 14.50
N ARG A 20 -19.47 27.31 13.39
CA ARG A 20 -18.57 28.35 12.87
C ARG A 20 -19.25 29.33 11.90
N ASN A 21 -20.57 29.21 11.72
CA ASN A 21 -21.31 30.11 10.84
C ASN A 21 -21.45 31.49 11.49
N ALA A 22 -21.05 32.54 10.78
CA ALA A 22 -20.97 33.90 11.33
C ALA A 22 -22.34 34.46 11.76
N PHE A 23 -23.41 34.16 11.02
CA PHE A 23 -24.77 34.57 11.38
C PHE A 23 -25.26 33.85 12.63
N ARG A 24 -24.90 32.57 12.80
CA ARG A 24 -25.21 31.83 14.03
C ARG A 24 -24.43 32.30 15.24
N ILE A 25 -23.15 32.59 15.08
CA ILE A 25 -22.31 33.12 16.16
C ILE A 25 -22.85 34.47 16.62
N SER A 26 -23.21 35.36 15.69
CA SER A 26 -23.70 36.71 15.98
C SER A 26 -25.19 36.79 16.36
N GLY A 27 -25.96 35.72 16.10
CA GLY A 27 -27.42 35.71 16.27
C GLY A 27 -28.18 36.52 15.22
N LEU A 28 -27.52 36.97 14.15
CA LEU A 28 -28.12 37.71 13.04
C LEU A 28 -28.86 36.77 12.08
N LEU A 29 -29.89 37.28 11.42
CA LEU A 29 -30.51 36.63 10.26
C LEU A 29 -29.68 36.90 8.99
N ALA A 30 -29.82 36.02 7.98
CA ALA A 30 -29.06 36.13 6.73
C ALA A 30 -29.35 37.41 5.92
N ASP A 31 -30.52 38.01 6.12
CA ASP A 31 -30.98 39.24 5.47
C ASP A 31 -30.45 40.53 6.14
N ALA A 32 -29.79 40.43 7.31
CA ALA A 32 -29.32 41.60 8.05
C ALA A 32 -28.45 42.53 7.20
N ASP A 33 -28.86 43.80 7.09
CA ASP A 33 -28.12 44.81 6.33
C ASP A 33 -26.84 45.27 7.07
N GLY A 34 -25.93 45.94 6.36
CA GLY A 34 -24.67 46.39 6.95
C GLY A 34 -24.85 47.35 8.13
N ARG A 35 -25.96 48.11 8.17
CA ARG A 35 -26.29 48.99 9.29
C ARG A 35 -26.65 48.18 10.53
N THR A 36 -27.54 47.21 10.40
CA THR A 36 -27.97 46.32 11.49
C THR A 36 -26.79 45.52 12.02
N THR A 37 -25.94 44.96 11.13
CA THR A 37 -24.74 44.23 11.55
C THR A 37 -23.79 45.12 12.35
N ARG A 38 -23.52 46.36 11.92
CA ARG A 38 -22.68 47.31 12.68
C ARG A 38 -23.29 47.68 14.03
N GLN A 39 -24.61 47.92 14.07
CA GLN A 39 -25.31 48.25 15.31
C GLN A 39 -25.23 47.10 16.31
N VAL A 40 -25.42 45.86 15.86
CA VAL A 40 -25.28 44.66 16.68
C VAL A 40 -23.84 44.48 17.15
N ALA A 41 -22.85 44.64 16.28
CA ALA A 41 -21.43 44.58 16.67
C ALA A 41 -21.08 45.62 17.74
N GLN A 42 -21.50 46.87 17.57
CA GLN A 42 -21.27 47.95 18.55
C GLN A 42 -21.97 47.68 19.88
N ARG A 43 -23.23 47.24 19.85
CA ARG A 43 -24.01 46.91 21.05
C ARG A 43 -23.37 45.75 21.82
N LEU A 44 -23.01 44.68 21.13
CA LEU A 44 -22.43 43.47 21.74
C LEU A 44 -21.05 43.77 22.32
N ARG A 45 -20.21 44.52 21.60
CA ARG A 45 -18.91 44.96 22.12
C ARG A 45 -19.05 45.78 23.39
N ALA A 46 -19.87 46.83 23.38
CA ALA A 46 -20.02 47.73 24.52
C ALA A 46 -20.53 47.00 25.77
N ALA A 47 -21.48 46.09 25.62
CA ALA A 47 -22.08 45.43 26.77
C ALA A 47 -21.28 44.21 27.27
N LEU A 48 -20.50 43.56 26.41
CA LEU A 48 -19.54 42.54 26.84
C LEU A 48 -18.28 43.12 27.51
N GLU A 49 -17.78 44.28 27.03
CA GLU A 49 -16.71 45.03 27.71
C GLU A 49 -17.12 45.48 29.13
N MET A 50 -18.42 45.68 29.36
CA MET A 50 -19.00 46.08 30.65
C MET A 50 -19.46 44.90 31.52
N GLY A 51 -19.27 43.64 31.07
CA GLY A 51 -19.70 42.45 31.79
C GLY A 51 -21.22 42.34 32.00
N ALA A 52 -22.02 43.03 31.18
CA ALA A 52 -23.47 43.01 31.28
C ALA A 52 -24.04 41.69 30.74
N ASP A 53 -25.04 41.15 31.44
CA ASP A 53 -25.83 40.01 30.94
C ASP A 53 -26.79 40.54 29.87
N ILE A 54 -26.44 40.33 28.60
CA ILE A 54 -27.26 40.75 27.45
C ILE A 54 -28.06 39.55 26.98
N ASP A 55 -29.32 39.77 26.64
CA ASP A 55 -30.05 38.81 25.81
C ASP A 55 -29.42 38.76 24.40
N LEU A 56 -28.60 37.73 24.18
CA LEU A 56 -27.95 37.45 22.90
C LEU A 56 -28.87 36.70 21.92
N GLY A 57 -30.15 36.51 22.28
CA GLY A 57 -31.15 35.85 21.44
C GLY A 57 -30.70 34.46 20.98
N THR A 58 -30.62 34.26 19.67
CA THR A 58 -30.26 32.98 19.05
C THR A 58 -28.75 32.79 18.80
N ALA A 59 -27.90 33.69 19.32
CA ALA A 59 -26.45 33.58 19.17
C ALA A 59 -25.90 32.30 19.81
N THR A 60 -25.01 31.60 19.09
CA THR A 60 -24.41 30.35 19.58
C THR A 60 -23.14 30.55 20.40
N SER A 61 -22.53 31.74 20.34
CA SER A 61 -21.37 32.10 21.15
C SER A 61 -21.70 33.19 22.17
N ARG A 62 -20.97 33.17 23.29
CA ARG A 62 -20.95 34.25 24.29
C ARG A 62 -19.58 34.93 24.37
N ASP A 63 -18.62 34.51 23.54
CA ASP A 63 -17.29 35.11 23.49
C ASP A 63 -17.35 36.42 22.68
N PRO A 64 -16.99 37.57 23.29
CA PRO A 64 -17.02 38.86 22.61
C PRO A 64 -16.12 38.91 21.37
N HIS A 65 -14.97 38.23 21.41
CA HIS A 65 -14.03 38.22 20.31
C HIS A 65 -14.53 37.38 19.15
N GLU A 66 -15.19 36.26 19.43
CA GLU A 66 -15.78 35.38 18.41
C GLU A 66 -16.96 36.07 17.71
N ILE A 67 -17.83 36.74 18.47
CA ILE A 67 -18.93 37.54 17.94
C ILE A 67 -18.42 38.69 17.06
N GLN A 68 -17.41 39.43 17.53
CA GLN A 68 -16.81 40.52 16.75
C GLN A 68 -16.21 40.00 15.44
N ALA A 69 -15.44 38.91 15.49
CA ALA A 69 -14.86 38.30 14.30
C ALA A 69 -15.94 37.81 13.30
N ALA A 70 -17.07 37.30 13.80
CA ALA A 70 -18.21 36.93 12.96
C ALA A 70 -18.85 38.15 12.28
N CYS A 71 -19.08 39.25 13.02
CA CYS A 71 -19.58 40.50 12.47
C CYS A 71 -18.60 41.10 11.44
N ASP A 72 -17.30 41.07 11.71
CA ASP A 72 -16.26 41.55 10.80
C ASP A 72 -16.22 40.70 9.51
N LEU A 73 -16.44 39.38 9.61
CA LEU A 73 -16.58 38.52 8.43
C LEU A 73 -17.81 38.91 7.59
N ILE A 74 -18.95 39.17 8.23
CA ILE A 74 -20.20 39.57 7.55
C ILE A 74 -20.03 40.94 6.87
N LEU A 75 -19.30 41.88 7.50
CA LEU A 75 -19.05 43.22 6.96
C LEU A 75 -17.87 43.28 5.97
N GLY A 76 -17.00 42.27 5.97
CA GLY A 76 -15.74 42.25 5.23
C GLY A 76 -15.88 41.81 3.77
N ASP A 77 -15.67 40.51 3.51
CA ASP A 77 -15.69 39.96 2.13
C ASP A 77 -17.12 39.48 1.78
N PRO A 78 -17.83 40.13 0.84
CA PRO A 78 -19.20 39.79 0.51
C PRO A 78 -19.34 38.40 -0.13
N ARG A 79 -18.27 37.85 -0.74
CA ARG A 79 -18.24 36.47 -1.24
C ARG A 79 -18.30 35.47 -0.10
N ARG A 80 -17.53 35.70 0.96
CA ARG A 80 -17.54 34.87 2.17
C ARG A 80 -18.87 35.02 2.90
N ARG A 81 -19.36 36.25 3.05
CA ARG A 81 -20.68 36.53 3.61
C ARG A 81 -21.77 35.69 2.92
N LEU A 82 -21.82 35.71 1.59
CA LEU A 82 -22.82 34.96 0.80
C LEU A 82 -22.76 33.45 1.09
N VAL A 83 -21.57 32.88 1.28
CA VAL A 83 -21.41 31.47 1.69
C VAL A 83 -22.02 31.20 3.07
N HIS A 84 -21.81 32.10 4.04
CA HIS A 84 -22.40 31.98 5.37
C HIS A 84 -23.93 32.14 5.34
N GLU A 85 -24.48 32.99 4.46
CA GLU A 85 -25.93 33.14 4.28
C GLU A 85 -26.60 31.82 3.84
N VAL A 86 -25.92 30.97 3.05
CA VAL A 86 -26.46 29.66 2.61
C VAL A 86 -26.67 28.68 3.77
N PHE A 87 -25.97 28.85 4.90
CA PHE A 87 -26.12 27.95 6.05
C PHE A 87 -26.78 28.61 7.26
N ALA A 88 -27.27 29.83 7.09
CA ALA A 88 -27.99 30.60 8.10
C ALA A 88 -29.51 30.58 7.82
N PRO A 89 -30.38 30.72 8.83
CA PRO A 89 -31.81 30.89 8.59
C PRO A 89 -32.08 32.14 7.73
N TRP A 90 -32.91 32.01 6.70
CA TRP A 90 -33.33 33.12 5.85
C TRP A 90 -34.57 33.84 6.40
N GLY A 91 -35.37 33.18 7.24
CA GLY A 91 -36.59 33.76 7.77
C GLY A 91 -37.73 33.78 6.74
N THR A 92 -38.84 34.38 7.15
CA THR A 92 -40.10 34.38 6.39
C THR A 92 -40.35 35.65 5.58
N ASP A 93 -39.48 36.66 5.69
CA ASP A 93 -39.60 37.86 4.86
C ASP A 93 -39.11 37.56 3.45
N VAL A 94 -40.06 37.35 2.55
CA VAL A 94 -39.83 37.02 1.14
C VAL A 94 -40.09 38.21 0.21
N SER A 95 -40.53 39.35 0.77
CA SER A 95 -41.07 40.46 -0.01
C SER A 95 -40.02 41.07 -0.95
N ASP A 96 -38.77 41.18 -0.51
CA ASP A 96 -37.69 41.82 -1.28
C ASP A 96 -37.01 40.88 -2.30
N CYS A 97 -36.98 39.57 -2.06
CA CYS A 97 -36.27 38.63 -2.93
C CYS A 97 -37.14 37.98 -4.04
N GLY A 98 -38.47 38.17 -3.98
CA GLY A 98 -39.42 37.61 -4.96
C GLY A 98 -39.48 36.07 -4.99
N CYS A 99 -38.98 35.40 -3.94
CA CYS A 99 -38.93 33.95 -3.87
C CYS A 99 -40.24 33.37 -3.29
N PRO A 100 -40.64 32.15 -3.68
CA PRO A 100 -41.76 31.47 -3.03
C PRO A 100 -41.47 31.21 -1.55
N LEU A 101 -42.44 31.48 -0.67
CA LEU A 101 -42.33 31.24 0.78
C LEU A 101 -41.90 29.80 1.13
N GLU A 102 -42.36 28.82 0.33
CA GLU A 102 -41.99 27.42 0.51
C GLU A 102 -40.49 27.16 0.30
N LEU A 103 -39.77 27.96 -0.51
CA LEU A 103 -38.32 27.81 -0.65
C LEU A 103 -37.62 28.12 0.69
N HIS A 104 -37.93 29.27 1.29
CA HIS A 104 -37.36 29.71 2.57
C HIS A 104 -37.69 28.74 3.69
N LYS A 105 -38.96 28.33 3.78
CA LYS A 105 -39.41 27.34 4.76
C LYS A 105 -38.66 26.00 4.62
N ASN A 106 -38.52 25.47 3.40
CA ASN A 106 -37.77 24.24 3.19
C ASN A 106 -36.28 24.43 3.50
N HIS A 107 -35.68 25.56 3.14
CA HIS A 107 -34.29 25.89 3.45
C HIS A 107 -34.04 25.92 4.97
N ASP A 108 -34.83 26.67 5.73
CA ASP A 108 -34.63 26.84 7.17
C ASP A 108 -34.89 25.53 7.93
N LEU A 109 -35.86 24.73 7.48
CA LEU A 109 -36.06 23.36 7.97
C LEU A 109 -34.87 22.45 7.66
N ALA A 110 -34.22 22.62 6.49
CA ALA A 110 -33.03 21.88 6.12
C ALA A 110 -31.83 22.26 7.01
N VAL A 111 -31.57 23.56 7.19
CA VAL A 111 -30.53 24.10 8.07
C VAL A 111 -30.73 23.65 9.51
N LYS A 112 -31.95 23.74 10.04
CA LYS A 112 -32.28 23.28 11.40
C LYS A 112 -32.04 21.79 11.56
N ALA A 113 -32.63 20.96 10.70
CA ALA A 113 -32.50 19.51 10.80
C ALA A 113 -31.04 19.03 10.64
N HIS A 114 -30.29 19.61 9.70
CA HIS A 114 -28.90 19.25 9.47
C HIS A 114 -28.01 19.64 10.65
N SER A 115 -28.20 20.84 11.20
CA SER A 115 -27.49 21.28 12.40
C SER A 115 -27.81 20.41 13.61
N THR A 116 -29.08 20.06 13.83
CA THR A 116 -29.46 19.17 14.94
C THR A 116 -28.86 17.77 14.76
N ALA A 117 -28.85 17.24 13.54
CA ALA A 117 -28.23 15.96 13.25
C ALA A 117 -26.75 15.97 13.62
N ILE A 118 -25.98 16.94 13.10
CA ILE A 118 -24.54 17.08 13.37
C ILE A 118 -24.27 17.25 14.87
N ALA A 119 -24.99 18.14 15.56
CA ALA A 119 -24.78 18.39 16.99
C ALA A 119 -25.02 17.13 17.84
N ARG A 120 -26.04 16.32 17.50
CA ARG A 120 -26.33 15.05 18.18
C ARG A 120 -25.31 13.94 17.87
N GLU A 121 -24.65 13.98 16.70
CA GLU A 121 -23.54 13.07 16.40
C GLU A 121 -22.26 13.41 17.17
N GLN A 122 -22.09 14.70 17.50
CA GLN A 122 -20.96 15.22 18.26
C GLN A 122 -21.15 15.13 19.78
N SER A 123 -22.39 15.03 20.26
CA SER A 123 -22.66 14.84 21.69
C SER A 123 -22.24 13.44 22.13
N SER A 124 -21.88 13.29 23.41
CA SER A 124 -21.55 11.99 24.02
C SER A 124 -22.72 10.99 24.04
N GLU A 125 -23.95 11.47 23.75
CA GLU A 125 -25.19 10.69 23.80
C GLU A 125 -25.52 9.95 22.50
N TRP A 126 -24.67 10.02 21.47
CA TRP A 126 -24.93 9.46 20.13
C TRP A 126 -25.27 7.94 20.13
N GLY A 127 -24.94 7.20 21.20
CA GLY A 127 -25.24 5.77 21.37
C GLY A 127 -26.64 5.43 21.90
N LEU A 128 -27.39 6.39 22.46
CA LEU A 128 -28.73 6.14 23.03
C LEU A 128 -29.83 6.12 21.96
N THR A 129 -29.79 7.09 21.03
CA THR A 129 -30.74 7.16 19.91
C THR A 129 -30.08 7.90 18.74
N PRO A 130 -29.73 7.21 17.65
CA PRO A 130 -29.13 7.83 16.46
C PRO A 130 -30.04 8.94 15.87
N PRO A 131 -29.49 10.08 15.42
CA PRO A 131 -30.27 11.18 14.85
C PRO A 131 -30.69 10.93 13.38
N ASP A 132 -31.09 9.70 13.04
CA ASP A 132 -31.39 9.29 11.66
C ASP A 132 -32.61 10.00 11.06
N SER A 133 -33.58 10.34 11.91
CA SER A 133 -34.73 11.15 11.51
C SER A 133 -34.32 12.58 11.17
N ASP A 134 -33.35 13.15 11.88
CA ASP A 134 -32.80 14.49 11.61
C ASP A 134 -32.01 14.49 10.29
N TRP A 135 -31.12 13.51 10.09
CA TRP A 135 -30.43 13.32 8.80
C TRP A 135 -31.39 13.14 7.64
N THR A 136 -32.47 12.37 7.83
CA THR A 136 -33.49 12.16 6.80
C THR A 136 -34.28 13.44 6.49
N ARG A 137 -34.66 14.20 7.51
CA ARG A 137 -35.33 15.50 7.31
C ARG A 137 -34.41 16.50 6.61
N ALA A 138 -33.12 16.53 6.99
CA ALA A 138 -32.11 17.38 6.36
C ALA A 138 -32.00 17.09 4.86
N ARG A 139 -31.77 15.83 4.45
CA ARG A 139 -31.66 15.48 3.02
C ARG A 139 -32.93 15.76 2.23
N GLN A 140 -34.11 15.50 2.81
CA GLN A 140 -35.38 15.72 2.13
C GLN A 140 -35.61 17.20 1.85
N ASN A 141 -35.34 18.06 2.83
CA ASN A 141 -35.52 19.49 2.68
C ASN A 141 -34.42 20.12 1.80
N TRP A 142 -33.15 19.73 1.95
CA TRP A 142 -32.08 20.15 1.02
C TRP A 142 -32.34 19.67 -0.41
N GLY A 143 -32.93 18.48 -0.58
CA GLY A 143 -33.34 17.95 -1.89
C GLY A 143 -34.34 18.85 -2.63
N LYS A 144 -35.23 19.50 -1.89
CA LYS A 144 -36.18 20.50 -2.45
C LYS A 144 -35.52 21.83 -2.81
N VAL A 145 -34.33 22.12 -2.26
CA VAL A 145 -33.65 23.42 -2.40
C VAL A 145 -32.52 23.36 -3.45
N VAL A 146 -31.57 22.42 -3.34
CA VAL A 146 -30.33 22.35 -4.17
C VAL A 146 -30.62 22.18 -5.66
N GLY A 147 -31.74 21.58 -6.02
CA GLY A 147 -32.19 21.40 -7.41
C GLY A 147 -33.10 22.51 -7.94
N ALA A 148 -33.66 23.36 -7.07
CA ALA A 148 -34.67 24.32 -7.47
C ALA A 148 -34.04 25.54 -8.18
N ALA A 149 -34.61 25.94 -9.31
CA ALA A 149 -34.23 27.20 -9.98
C ALA A 149 -34.44 28.43 -9.06
N ALA A 150 -35.36 28.31 -8.09
CA ALA A 150 -35.63 29.35 -7.12
C ALA A 150 -34.43 29.63 -6.18
N LEU A 151 -33.59 28.63 -5.87
CA LEU A 151 -32.34 28.86 -5.12
C LEU A 151 -31.40 29.81 -5.88
N SER A 152 -31.24 29.59 -7.19
CA SER A 152 -30.38 30.45 -8.02
C SER A 152 -30.90 31.88 -8.10
N ARG A 153 -32.22 32.03 -8.23
CA ARG A 153 -32.86 33.36 -8.22
C ARG A 153 -32.69 34.06 -6.88
N HIS A 154 -32.84 33.33 -5.77
CA HIS A 154 -32.61 33.86 -4.42
C HIS A 154 -31.17 34.38 -4.27
N LEU A 155 -30.17 33.55 -4.58
CA LEU A 155 -28.76 33.97 -4.48
C LEU A 155 -28.41 35.13 -5.43
N GLN A 156 -29.01 35.17 -6.63
CA GLN A 156 -28.84 36.30 -7.54
C GLN A 156 -29.50 37.59 -7.02
N ALA A 157 -30.63 37.49 -6.32
CA ALA A 157 -31.24 38.63 -5.64
C ALA A 157 -30.29 39.15 -4.56
N ARG A 158 -29.77 38.25 -3.71
CA ARG A 158 -28.77 38.61 -2.69
C ARG A 158 -27.53 39.27 -3.26
N VAL A 159 -27.00 38.78 -4.38
CA VAL A 159 -25.87 39.42 -5.07
C VAL A 159 -26.20 40.86 -5.49
N ARG A 160 -27.43 41.13 -5.97
CA ARG A 160 -27.87 42.49 -6.30
C ARG A 160 -28.04 43.36 -5.05
N ASP A 161 -28.60 42.81 -3.98
CA ASP A 161 -28.83 43.55 -2.73
C ASP A 161 -27.51 43.95 -2.05
N LEU A 162 -26.49 43.10 -2.16
CA LEU A 162 -25.15 43.38 -1.63
C LEU A 162 -24.38 44.40 -2.47
N ASP A 163 -24.74 44.56 -3.75
CA ASP A 163 -24.19 45.53 -4.71
C ASP A 163 -22.66 45.66 -4.68
N ASP A 164 -21.95 44.53 -4.60
CA ASP A 164 -20.48 44.50 -4.60
C ASP A 164 -19.93 43.96 -5.92
N ARG A 165 -18.98 44.70 -6.51
CA ARG A 165 -18.30 44.35 -7.77
C ARG A 165 -17.59 42.99 -7.79
N GLN A 166 -17.32 42.39 -6.62
CA GLN A 166 -16.70 41.08 -6.48
C GLN A 166 -17.71 39.92 -6.57
N LEU A 167 -19.00 40.23 -6.55
CA LEU A 167 -20.09 39.27 -6.68
C LEU A 167 -20.77 39.41 -8.03
N ASP A 168 -20.81 38.32 -8.79
CA ASP A 168 -21.53 38.27 -10.05
C ASP A 168 -22.28 36.92 -10.18
N ARG A 169 -22.71 36.60 -11.41
CA ARG A 169 -23.39 35.33 -11.68
C ARG A 169 -22.48 34.11 -11.51
N SER A 170 -21.16 34.22 -11.67
CA SER A 170 -20.24 33.09 -11.49
C SER A 170 -20.17 32.66 -10.03
N ALA A 171 -20.20 33.61 -9.10
CA ALA A 171 -20.26 33.35 -7.66
C ALA A 171 -21.44 32.43 -7.28
N VAL A 172 -22.63 32.69 -7.85
CA VAL A 172 -23.82 31.85 -7.62
C VAL A 172 -23.63 30.43 -8.16
N GLU A 173 -23.04 30.29 -9.35
CA GLU A 173 -22.79 28.96 -9.94
C GLU A 173 -21.69 28.19 -9.20
N GLU A 174 -20.67 28.87 -8.67
CA GLU A 174 -19.65 28.30 -7.78
C GLU A 174 -20.26 27.74 -6.50
N ILE A 175 -21.10 28.52 -5.81
CA ILE A 175 -21.83 28.06 -4.62
C ILE A 175 -22.66 26.83 -4.97
N ARG A 176 -23.47 26.88 -6.03
CA ARG A 176 -24.34 25.77 -6.42
C ARG A 176 -23.57 24.50 -6.77
N ARG A 177 -22.38 24.64 -7.36
CA ARG A 177 -21.52 23.52 -7.74
C ARG A 177 -20.88 22.85 -6.52
N GLU A 178 -20.42 23.64 -5.54
CA GLU A 178 -19.76 23.11 -4.34
C GLU A 178 -20.73 22.77 -3.19
N LEU A 179 -21.96 23.29 -3.19
CA LEU A 179 -22.94 23.07 -2.12
C LEU A 179 -23.21 21.57 -1.82
N PRO A 180 -23.38 20.66 -2.80
CA PRO A 180 -23.48 19.23 -2.51
C PRO A 180 -22.30 18.69 -1.70
N ARG A 181 -21.08 19.15 -1.99
CA ARG A 181 -19.87 18.77 -1.23
C ARG A 181 -19.96 19.26 0.21
N ALA A 182 -20.28 20.53 0.40
CA ALA A 182 -20.37 21.15 1.71
C ALA A 182 -21.45 20.52 2.60
N LEU A 183 -22.57 20.07 2.01
CA LEU A 183 -23.63 19.36 2.72
C LEU A 183 -23.25 17.92 3.10
N THR A 184 -22.48 17.23 2.26
CA THR A 184 -22.10 15.83 2.48
C THR A 184 -20.92 15.67 3.43
N GLN A 185 -19.97 16.61 3.42
CA GLN A 185 -18.69 16.51 4.13
C GLN A 185 -18.82 16.35 5.66
N PRO A 186 -19.76 16.98 6.40
CA PRO A 186 -19.88 16.76 7.84
C PRO A 186 -20.17 15.29 8.19
N ALA A 187 -21.04 14.63 7.42
CA ALA A 187 -21.34 13.22 7.59
C ALA A 187 -20.11 12.34 7.28
N VAL A 188 -19.31 12.70 6.26
CA VAL A 188 -18.05 12.01 5.92
C VAL A 188 -17.03 12.13 7.06
N ASP A 189 -16.81 13.33 7.58
CA ASP A 189 -15.81 13.58 8.64
C ASP A 189 -16.21 12.90 9.96
N LEU A 190 -17.50 12.95 10.33
CA LEU A 190 -18.04 12.21 11.47
C LEU A 190 -17.98 10.69 11.25
N ALA A 191 -18.21 10.25 10.00
CA ALA A 191 -18.10 8.87 9.61
C ALA A 191 -16.68 8.36 9.73
N VAL A 192 -15.64 9.15 9.45
CA VAL A 192 -14.21 8.78 9.50
C VAL A 192 -13.61 8.89 10.90
N SER A 193 -14.02 9.87 11.71
CA SER A 193 -13.52 10.08 13.08
C SER A 193 -14.17 9.20 14.16
N GLY A 194 -15.32 8.58 13.87
CA GLY A 194 -16.08 7.76 14.83
C GLY A 194 -15.69 6.28 14.99
N PRO A 195 -16.56 5.48 15.63
CA PRO A 195 -16.46 4.02 15.62
C PRO A 195 -17.12 3.40 14.38
N ALA A 196 -16.74 2.15 14.05
CA ALA A 196 -17.17 1.43 12.84
C ALA A 196 -18.71 1.37 12.67
N ALA A 197 -19.45 1.08 13.75
CA ALA A 197 -20.93 1.05 13.72
C ALA A 197 -21.54 2.40 13.30
N ARG A 198 -20.91 3.52 13.69
CA ARG A 198 -21.33 4.87 13.30
C ARG A 198 -20.99 5.19 11.84
N ALA A 199 -19.85 4.70 11.32
CA ALA A 199 -19.44 4.93 9.93
C ALA A 199 -20.49 4.46 8.94
N ALA A 200 -20.88 3.18 8.99
CA ALA A 200 -21.73 2.59 7.95
C ALA A 200 -23.06 3.35 7.80
N ARG A 201 -23.64 3.77 8.93
CA ARG A 201 -24.86 4.59 8.97
C ARG A 201 -24.64 5.97 8.36
N LEU A 202 -23.59 6.67 8.76
CA LEU A 202 -23.28 8.02 8.25
C LEU A 202 -22.87 8.02 6.77
N VAL A 203 -22.15 7.00 6.31
CA VAL A 203 -21.85 6.78 4.87
C VAL A 203 -23.13 6.64 4.06
N SER A 204 -24.10 5.86 4.57
CA SER A 204 -25.42 5.72 3.95
C SER A 204 -26.16 7.05 3.88
N HIS A 205 -26.09 7.90 4.91
CA HIS A 205 -26.70 9.24 4.85
C HIS A 205 -25.96 10.18 3.89
N ALA A 206 -24.63 10.21 3.94
CA ALA A 206 -23.77 11.01 3.08
C ALA A 206 -24.08 10.78 1.59
N GLY A 207 -24.24 9.52 1.19
CA GLY A 207 -24.56 9.14 -0.19
C GLY A 207 -25.98 9.50 -0.66
N ARG A 208 -26.88 9.92 0.24
CA ARG A 208 -28.28 10.25 -0.07
C ARG A 208 -28.57 11.75 -0.08
N PHE A 209 -27.57 12.60 0.14
CA PHE A 209 -27.71 14.04 -0.06
C PHE A 209 -27.88 14.38 -1.55
N PRO A 210 -28.57 15.48 -1.89
CA PRO A 210 -28.82 15.85 -3.28
C PRO A 210 -27.51 16.00 -4.07
N LYS A 211 -27.42 15.31 -5.21
CA LYS A 211 -26.24 15.29 -6.10
C LYS A 211 -24.97 14.70 -5.47
N ALA A 212 -25.09 13.88 -4.43
CA ALA A 212 -23.94 13.27 -3.75
C ALA A 212 -23.49 11.91 -4.33
N ASP A 213 -24.26 11.27 -5.22
CA ASP A 213 -24.09 9.85 -5.61
C ASP A 213 -22.67 9.46 -6.04
N ALA A 214 -22.01 10.25 -6.90
CA ALA A 214 -20.62 10.00 -7.30
C ALA A 214 -19.59 10.76 -6.46
N LEU A 215 -20.04 11.79 -5.73
CA LEU A 215 -19.18 12.69 -4.97
C LEU A 215 -18.78 12.10 -3.62
N HIS A 216 -19.74 11.56 -2.87
CA HIS A 216 -19.49 11.05 -1.50
C HIS A 216 -18.43 9.96 -1.47
N ARG A 217 -18.40 9.05 -2.46
CA ARG A 217 -17.39 7.98 -2.54
C ARG A 217 -15.97 8.54 -2.68
N ARG A 218 -15.77 9.52 -3.57
CA ARG A 218 -14.46 10.18 -3.72
C ARG A 218 -14.05 10.94 -2.47
N MET A 219 -15.01 11.55 -1.77
CA MET A 219 -14.76 12.20 -0.49
C MET A 219 -14.35 11.20 0.59
N LEU A 220 -15.01 10.04 0.67
CA LEU A 220 -14.65 8.96 1.59
C LEU A 220 -13.27 8.38 1.29
N GLU A 221 -12.96 8.13 0.01
CA GLU A 221 -11.62 7.67 -0.42
C GLU A 221 -10.52 8.67 -0.02
N SER A 222 -10.74 9.96 -0.26
CA SER A 222 -9.80 11.01 0.14
C SER A 222 -9.67 11.11 1.66
N ALA A 223 -10.78 11.03 2.41
CA ALA A 223 -10.77 11.16 3.86
C ALA A 223 -10.20 9.91 4.56
N ALA A 224 -10.32 8.74 3.93
CA ALA A 224 -9.76 7.49 4.43
C ALA A 224 -8.29 7.25 4.01
N SER A 225 -7.68 8.10 3.16
CA SER A 225 -6.30 7.90 2.70
C SER A 225 -5.30 7.69 3.84
N PRO A 226 -5.31 8.48 4.94
CA PRO A 226 -4.39 8.27 6.05
C PRO A 226 -4.57 6.90 6.73
N LEU A 227 -5.80 6.36 6.78
CA LEU A 227 -6.04 5.02 7.33
C LEU A 227 -5.50 3.91 6.42
N TYR A 228 -5.56 4.11 5.10
CA TYR A 228 -4.93 3.18 4.16
C TYR A 228 -3.41 3.21 4.28
N GLU A 229 -2.81 4.40 4.31
CA GLU A 229 -1.36 4.58 4.42
C GLU A 229 -0.82 3.96 5.72
N ASP A 230 -1.42 4.27 6.87
CA ASP A 230 -1.06 3.68 8.17
C ASP A 230 -1.12 2.15 8.16
N LEU A 231 -2.19 1.57 7.57
CA LEU A 231 -2.37 0.12 7.52
C LEU A 231 -1.38 -0.53 6.54
N GLU A 232 -1.13 0.07 5.38
CA GLU A 232 -0.14 -0.42 4.40
C GLU A 232 1.29 -0.40 4.96
N ASP A 233 1.65 0.68 5.67
CA ASP A 233 2.96 0.84 6.31
C ASP A 233 3.14 -0.19 7.43
N ARG A 234 2.17 -0.29 8.35
CA ARG A 234 2.26 -1.24 9.47
C ARG A 234 2.22 -2.70 9.01
N ARG A 235 1.41 -3.02 7.99
CA ARG A 235 1.43 -4.34 7.34
C ARG A 235 2.83 -4.66 6.80
N THR A 236 3.50 -3.70 6.16
CA THR A 236 4.84 -3.91 5.60
C THR A 236 5.87 -4.18 6.69
N GLN A 237 5.79 -3.46 7.81
CA GLN A 237 6.64 -3.71 8.97
C GLN A 237 6.42 -5.11 9.54
N ILE A 238 5.17 -5.51 9.77
CA ILE A 238 4.84 -6.86 10.25
C ILE A 238 5.36 -7.94 9.31
N ALA A 239 5.19 -7.76 7.99
CA ALA A 239 5.65 -8.73 7.00
C ALA A 239 7.16 -9.01 7.10
N GLN A 240 7.97 -8.01 7.45
CA GLN A 240 9.42 -8.13 7.60
C GLN A 240 9.83 -8.90 8.87
N GLN A 241 8.97 -8.96 9.89
CA GLN A 241 9.26 -9.65 11.15
C GLN A 241 8.97 -11.15 11.09
N ILE A 242 8.12 -11.59 10.16
CA ILE A 242 7.75 -13.00 10.01
C ILE A 242 8.99 -13.80 9.57
N GLY A 243 9.36 -14.80 10.38
CA GLY A 243 10.54 -15.64 10.18
C GLY A 243 11.67 -15.32 11.17
N ASP A 244 11.82 -14.06 11.54
CA ASP A 244 12.88 -13.59 12.45
C ASP A 244 12.40 -13.52 13.91
N GLU A 245 11.12 -13.16 14.12
CA GLU A 245 10.53 -12.98 15.45
C GLU A 245 9.58 -14.14 15.85
N PRO A 246 9.21 -14.26 17.14
CA PRO A 246 8.11 -15.12 17.58
C PRO A 246 6.77 -14.70 16.92
N VAL A 247 5.92 -15.67 16.61
CA VAL A 247 4.69 -15.43 15.83
C VAL A 247 3.58 -14.80 16.69
N GLU A 248 3.57 -15.04 18.00
CA GLU A 248 2.47 -14.64 18.89
C GLU A 248 2.34 -13.13 19.04
N PRO A 249 3.43 -12.36 19.28
CA PRO A 249 3.36 -10.90 19.32
C PRO A 249 2.88 -10.33 17.97
N ILE A 250 3.34 -10.91 16.86
CA ILE A 250 2.95 -10.50 15.51
C ILE A 250 1.44 -10.68 15.31
N VAL A 251 0.90 -11.86 15.62
CA VAL A 251 -0.55 -12.10 15.45
C VAL A 251 -1.37 -11.26 16.42
N ALA A 252 -0.92 -11.10 17.66
CA ALA A 252 -1.58 -10.21 18.63
C ALA A 252 -1.66 -8.77 18.09
N GLU A 253 -0.60 -8.28 17.46
CA GLU A 253 -0.60 -6.98 16.80
C GLU A 253 -1.57 -6.93 15.61
N ILE A 254 -1.56 -7.93 14.72
CA ILE A 254 -2.54 -8.01 13.62
C ILE A 254 -3.98 -7.93 14.16
N GLU A 255 -4.29 -8.69 15.20
CA GLU A 255 -5.64 -8.78 15.77
C GLU A 255 -6.08 -7.52 16.52
N THR A 256 -5.18 -6.90 17.28
CA THR A 256 -5.50 -5.74 18.13
C THR A 256 -5.37 -4.42 17.40
N GLU A 257 -4.52 -4.34 16.37
CA GLU A 257 -4.22 -3.09 15.67
C GLU A 257 -4.74 -3.08 14.23
N LEU A 258 -4.44 -4.08 13.41
CA LEU A 258 -4.75 -4.03 11.97
C LEU A 258 -6.19 -4.42 11.66
N LEU A 259 -6.72 -5.49 12.26
CA LEU A 259 -8.10 -5.93 11.99
C LEU A 259 -9.16 -4.88 12.37
N PRO A 260 -9.06 -4.16 13.51
CA PRO A 260 -10.02 -3.10 13.81
C PRO A 260 -9.97 -1.94 12.82
N ARG A 261 -8.77 -1.59 12.31
CA ARG A 261 -8.60 -0.58 11.25
C ARG A 261 -9.15 -1.06 9.90
N LEU A 262 -8.98 -2.34 9.55
CA LEU A 262 -9.60 -2.91 8.36
C LEU A 262 -11.13 -2.93 8.46
N GLN A 263 -11.68 -3.35 9.59
CA GLN A 263 -13.13 -3.31 9.85
C GLN A 263 -13.67 -1.87 9.76
N ARG A 264 -12.86 -0.90 10.19
CA ARG A 264 -13.16 0.52 10.06
C ARG A 264 -13.22 0.95 8.59
N LEU A 265 -12.25 0.53 7.78
CA LEU A 265 -12.25 0.76 6.34
C LEU A 265 -13.44 0.08 5.66
N ASP A 266 -13.82 -1.14 6.04
CA ASP A 266 -15.03 -1.79 5.49
C ASP A 266 -16.30 -1.01 5.78
N ALA A 267 -16.42 -0.43 6.97
CA ALA A 267 -17.58 0.39 7.33
C ALA A 267 -17.64 1.69 6.50
N LEU A 268 -16.50 2.20 6.04
CA LEU A 268 -16.38 3.41 5.23
C LEU A 268 -16.52 3.12 3.73
N LEU A 269 -15.77 2.13 3.26
CA LEU A 269 -15.52 1.75 1.88
C LEU A 269 -15.51 0.21 1.80
N PRO A 270 -16.69 -0.43 1.74
CA PRO A 270 -16.80 -1.89 1.80
C PRO A 270 -15.99 -2.58 0.71
N SER A 271 -15.27 -3.65 1.05
CA SER A 271 -14.45 -4.44 0.13
C SER A 271 -15.19 -4.89 -1.15
N GLY A 272 -16.47 -5.25 -1.06
CA GLY A 272 -17.29 -5.61 -2.22
C GLY A 272 -17.56 -4.47 -3.22
N LYS A 273 -17.24 -3.22 -2.87
CA LYS A 273 -17.43 -2.03 -3.72
C LYS A 273 -16.13 -1.23 -3.90
N ASN A 274 -15.08 -1.52 -3.14
CA ASN A 274 -13.80 -0.82 -3.18
C ASN A 274 -12.64 -1.82 -3.26
N HIS A 275 -11.92 -1.78 -4.38
CA HIS A 275 -10.82 -2.69 -4.67
C HIS A 275 -9.63 -2.53 -3.71
N ARG A 276 -9.36 -1.32 -3.19
CA ARG A 276 -8.24 -1.07 -2.28
C ARG A 276 -8.51 -1.72 -0.91
N THR A 277 -9.73 -1.61 -0.39
CA THR A 277 -10.15 -2.34 0.82
C THR A 277 -10.09 -3.86 0.60
N ALA A 278 -10.55 -4.35 -0.55
CA ALA A 278 -10.45 -5.78 -0.87
C ALA A 278 -9.00 -6.28 -0.95
N ALA A 279 -8.08 -5.47 -1.49
CA ALA A 279 -6.66 -5.80 -1.50
C ALA A 279 -6.08 -5.90 -0.08
N LEU A 280 -6.45 -5.00 0.83
CA LEU A 280 -6.01 -5.07 2.23
C LEU A 280 -6.52 -6.31 2.96
N HIS A 281 -7.77 -6.73 2.71
CA HIS A 281 -8.31 -8.01 3.21
C HIS A 281 -7.41 -9.19 2.83
N ASN A 282 -7.10 -9.32 1.54
CA ASN A 282 -6.22 -10.38 1.04
C ASN A 282 -4.81 -10.28 1.63
N GLN A 283 -4.26 -9.09 1.76
CA GLN A 283 -2.92 -8.90 2.32
C GLN A 283 -2.84 -9.29 3.80
N LEU A 284 -3.85 -8.96 4.62
CA LEU A 284 -3.89 -9.42 6.01
C LEU A 284 -4.15 -10.93 6.10
N ALA A 285 -4.92 -11.51 5.17
CA ALA A 285 -5.06 -12.95 5.05
C ALA A 285 -3.70 -13.63 4.78
N ILE A 286 -2.90 -13.07 3.87
CA ILE A 286 -1.54 -13.56 3.57
C ILE A 286 -0.65 -13.50 4.81
N LEU A 287 -0.66 -12.41 5.59
CA LEU A 287 0.12 -12.33 6.82
C LEU A 287 -0.24 -13.43 7.82
N LEU A 288 -1.53 -13.62 8.09
CA LEU A 288 -2.00 -14.67 9.01
C LEU A 288 -1.68 -16.08 8.49
N ASN A 289 -1.80 -16.30 7.17
CA ASN A 289 -1.39 -17.55 6.54
C ASN A 289 0.12 -17.80 6.71
N ASN A 290 0.95 -16.78 6.50
CA ASN A 290 2.40 -16.90 6.66
C ASN A 290 2.80 -17.16 8.12
N CYS A 291 2.15 -16.51 9.08
CA CYS A 291 2.28 -16.81 10.51
C CYS A 291 1.94 -18.28 10.81
N ALA A 292 0.87 -18.81 10.23
CA ALA A 292 0.50 -20.21 10.41
C ALA A 292 1.53 -21.17 9.79
N VAL A 293 2.00 -20.89 8.57
CA VAL A 293 3.03 -21.67 7.88
C VAL A 293 4.34 -21.66 8.68
N GLU A 294 4.70 -20.53 9.29
CA GLU A 294 5.89 -20.43 10.14
C GLU A 294 5.78 -21.33 11.39
N LEU A 295 4.62 -21.34 12.07
CA LEU A 295 4.37 -22.28 13.17
C LEU A 295 4.46 -23.74 12.71
N ILE A 296 3.96 -24.04 11.50
CA ILE A 296 4.04 -25.39 10.90
C ILE A 296 5.51 -25.77 10.66
N ASN A 297 6.30 -24.87 10.10
CA ASN A 297 7.72 -25.10 9.81
C ASN A 297 8.55 -25.33 11.08
N ARG A 298 8.23 -24.59 12.16
CA ARG A 298 8.84 -24.78 13.49
C ARG A 298 8.38 -26.05 14.20
N GLY A 299 7.28 -26.67 13.74
CA GLY A 299 6.67 -27.84 14.37
C GLY A 299 5.75 -27.55 15.53
N GLU A 300 5.36 -26.29 15.70
CA GLU A 300 4.46 -25.81 16.75
C GLU A 300 2.99 -26.01 16.36
N VAL A 301 2.63 -27.19 15.84
CA VAL A 301 1.29 -27.49 15.32
C VAL A 301 0.33 -28.07 16.37
N SER A 302 0.86 -28.47 17.53
CA SER A 302 0.12 -29.30 18.49
C SER A 302 -0.89 -28.54 19.37
N ASP A 303 -0.80 -27.21 19.44
CA ASP A 303 -1.67 -26.37 20.26
C ASP A 303 -2.87 -25.78 19.51
N GLY A 304 -2.99 -26.03 18.20
CA GLY A 304 -4.10 -25.58 17.36
C GLY A 304 -3.98 -24.14 16.86
N ARG A 305 -2.93 -23.39 17.20
CA ARG A 305 -2.78 -21.98 16.78
C ARG A 305 -2.65 -21.83 15.26
N ALA A 306 -1.85 -22.66 14.61
CA ALA A 306 -1.73 -22.65 13.15
C ALA A 306 -3.09 -22.85 12.45
N GLU A 307 -3.92 -23.73 13.00
CA GLU A 307 -5.29 -23.98 12.54
C GLU A 307 -6.19 -22.75 12.74
N GLN A 308 -6.14 -22.13 13.92
CA GLN A 308 -6.85 -20.87 14.20
C GLN A 308 -6.45 -19.74 13.24
N TYR A 309 -5.15 -19.59 12.95
CA TYR A 309 -4.64 -18.53 12.07
C TYR A 309 -5.04 -18.76 10.62
N LEU A 310 -5.02 -20.00 10.13
CA LEU A 310 -5.52 -20.35 8.80
C LEU A 310 -7.03 -20.12 8.67
N ASP A 311 -7.81 -20.47 9.69
CA ASP A 311 -9.25 -20.21 9.69
C ASP A 311 -9.55 -18.71 9.64
N ARG A 312 -8.73 -17.89 10.32
CA ARG A 312 -8.84 -16.43 10.27
C ARG A 312 -8.41 -15.85 8.93
N ALA A 313 -7.31 -16.35 8.36
CA ALA A 313 -6.89 -15.99 7.02
C ALA A 313 -7.97 -16.31 5.98
N ALA A 314 -8.60 -17.49 6.08
CA ALA A 314 -9.69 -17.89 5.18
C ALA A 314 -10.93 -16.99 5.30
N ALA A 315 -11.21 -16.44 6.48
CA ALA A 315 -12.32 -15.51 6.68
C ALA A 315 -12.06 -14.11 6.08
N LEU A 316 -10.79 -13.74 5.87
CA LEU A 316 -10.38 -12.46 5.30
C LEU A 316 -10.13 -12.54 3.79
N ALA A 317 -9.71 -13.71 3.28
CA ALA A 317 -9.40 -13.87 1.87
C ALA A 317 -10.64 -13.70 0.99
N LEU A 318 -10.58 -12.75 0.06
CA LEU A 318 -11.62 -12.46 -0.93
C LEU A 318 -11.22 -12.92 -2.34
N ASP A 319 -9.92 -12.94 -2.62
CA ASP A 319 -9.38 -13.42 -3.91
C ASP A 319 -9.36 -14.95 -3.97
N GLN A 320 -9.74 -15.51 -5.12
CA GLN A 320 -9.84 -16.96 -5.29
C GLN A 320 -8.49 -17.67 -5.17
N HIS A 321 -7.40 -17.03 -5.61
CA HIS A 321 -6.06 -17.57 -5.46
C HIS A 321 -5.70 -17.67 -3.98
N GLU A 322 -5.88 -16.60 -3.21
CA GLU A 322 -5.56 -16.59 -1.78
C GLU A 322 -6.43 -17.57 -0.98
N ILE A 323 -7.73 -17.65 -1.29
CA ILE A 323 -8.63 -18.65 -0.71
C ILE A 323 -8.10 -20.07 -0.98
N SER A 324 -7.64 -20.34 -2.21
CA SER A 324 -7.10 -21.65 -2.57
C SER A 324 -5.81 -21.98 -1.82
N LEU A 325 -4.92 -21.00 -1.68
CA LEU A 325 -3.64 -21.15 -0.99
C LEU A 325 -3.84 -21.43 0.51
N VAL A 326 -4.72 -20.67 1.18
CA VAL A 326 -5.04 -20.90 2.60
C VAL A 326 -5.65 -22.29 2.80
N ARG A 327 -6.56 -22.72 1.91
CA ARG A 327 -7.14 -24.08 1.97
C ARG A 327 -6.10 -25.17 1.73
N GLU A 328 -5.16 -24.96 0.83
CA GLU A 328 -4.06 -25.90 0.59
C GLU A 328 -3.19 -26.04 1.84
N ASN A 329 -2.77 -24.93 2.44
CA ASN A 329 -1.99 -24.95 3.68
C ASN A 329 -2.76 -25.61 4.84
N ARG A 330 -4.08 -25.39 4.94
CA ARG A 330 -4.96 -26.06 5.90
C ARG A 330 -4.99 -27.57 5.69
N ARG A 331 -5.16 -28.01 4.44
CA ARG A 331 -5.15 -29.42 4.08
C ARG A 331 -3.80 -30.07 4.40
N MET A 332 -2.70 -29.38 4.09
CA MET A 332 -1.35 -29.84 4.41
C MET A 332 -1.14 -29.99 5.92
N LEU A 333 -1.64 -29.05 6.73
CA LEU A 333 -1.64 -29.16 8.19
C LEU A 333 -2.41 -30.40 8.67
N ASP A 334 -3.61 -30.63 8.14
CA ASP A 334 -4.45 -31.79 8.52
C ASP A 334 -3.84 -33.13 8.09
N GLU A 335 -3.19 -33.19 6.92
CA GLU A 335 -2.45 -34.36 6.45
C GLU A 335 -1.21 -34.63 7.30
N ASN A 336 -0.46 -33.58 7.67
CA ASN A 336 0.67 -33.68 8.59
C ASN A 336 0.22 -34.16 9.98
N ARG A 337 -0.90 -33.64 10.51
CA ARG A 337 -1.45 -34.05 11.81
C ARG A 337 -1.84 -35.53 11.82
N ARG A 338 -2.57 -35.99 10.78
CA ARG A 338 -2.93 -37.40 10.62
C ARG A 338 -1.71 -38.31 10.52
N SER A 339 -0.72 -37.92 9.70
CA SER A 339 0.53 -38.67 9.56
C SER A 339 1.29 -38.78 10.88
N MET A 340 1.31 -37.71 11.67
CA MET A 340 1.94 -37.69 12.99
C MET A 340 1.19 -38.54 14.02
N GLU A 341 -0.14 -38.53 14.01
CA GLU A 341 -0.97 -39.39 14.86
C GLU A 341 -0.74 -40.88 14.56
N GLU A 342 -0.67 -41.25 13.27
CA GLU A 342 -0.33 -42.61 12.85
C GLU A 342 1.07 -43.02 13.31
N PHE A 343 2.06 -42.13 13.15
CA PHE A 343 3.42 -42.38 13.62
C PHE A 343 3.48 -42.57 15.14
N ARG A 344 2.83 -41.71 15.92
CA ARG A 344 2.70 -41.86 17.38
C ARG A 344 2.03 -43.19 17.74
N GLY A 345 0.99 -43.59 17.01
CA GLY A 345 0.31 -44.89 17.18
C GLY A 345 1.24 -46.08 16.95
N GLN A 346 2.09 -46.03 15.92
CA GLN A 346 3.09 -47.08 15.65
C GLN A 346 4.15 -47.16 16.75
N VAL A 347 4.64 -46.00 17.21
CA VAL A 347 5.63 -45.91 18.29
C VAL A 347 5.05 -46.46 19.60
N ASP A 348 3.78 -46.15 19.92
CA ASP A 348 3.10 -46.68 21.10
C ASP A 348 2.83 -48.18 21.02
N TYR A 349 2.41 -48.67 19.85
CA TYR A 349 2.26 -50.10 19.62
C TYR A 349 3.58 -50.84 19.87
N LEU A 350 4.70 -50.33 19.37
CA LEU A 350 6.03 -50.89 19.64
C LEU A 350 6.41 -50.80 21.12
N TYR A 351 6.10 -49.69 21.78
CA TYR A 351 6.34 -49.51 23.21
C TYR A 351 5.61 -50.57 24.04
N ARG A 352 4.33 -50.83 23.74
CA ARG A 352 3.51 -51.83 24.44
C ARG A 352 3.92 -53.26 24.12
N MET A 353 4.22 -53.57 22.86
CA MET A 353 4.44 -54.95 22.42
C MET A 353 5.88 -55.43 22.56
N GLN A 354 6.86 -54.53 22.37
CA GLN A 354 8.29 -54.87 22.33
C GLN A 354 9.10 -54.14 23.42
N GLY A 355 8.43 -53.32 24.23
CA GLY A 355 9.02 -52.60 25.34
C GLY A 355 9.72 -51.31 24.94
N LYS A 356 10.09 -50.54 25.97
CA LYS A 356 10.73 -49.21 25.89
C LYS A 356 11.88 -49.11 24.89
N TYR A 357 12.79 -50.09 24.89
CA TYR A 357 14.01 -50.04 24.07
C TYR A 357 13.73 -50.13 22.57
N ALA A 358 12.71 -50.89 22.15
CA ALA A 358 12.34 -51.02 20.75
C ALA A 358 11.80 -49.70 20.18
N ALA A 359 10.90 -49.04 20.91
CA ALA A 359 10.36 -47.73 20.54
C ALA A 359 11.45 -46.65 20.48
N GLN A 360 12.34 -46.59 21.48
CA GLN A 360 13.45 -45.63 21.49
C GLN A 360 14.42 -45.84 20.31
N ARG A 361 14.66 -47.10 19.91
CA ARG A 361 15.52 -47.41 18.76
C ARG A 361 14.90 -46.91 17.46
N LEU A 362 13.60 -47.13 17.25
CA LEU A 362 12.90 -46.62 16.07
C LEU A 362 12.98 -45.09 16.01
N LEU A 363 12.61 -44.42 17.11
CA LEU A 363 12.63 -42.96 17.19
C LEU A 363 14.02 -42.37 16.89
N ARG A 364 15.08 -42.95 17.45
CA ARG A 364 16.47 -42.52 17.18
C ARG A 364 16.89 -42.77 15.74
N GLU A 365 16.40 -43.84 15.11
CA GLU A 365 16.68 -44.12 13.71
C GLU A 365 15.99 -43.11 12.80
N VAL A 366 14.71 -42.84 13.02
CA VAL A 366 13.96 -41.81 12.27
C VAL A 366 14.59 -40.42 12.48
N ARG A 367 15.02 -40.10 13.72
CA ARG A 367 15.72 -38.86 14.05
C ARG A 367 16.99 -38.65 13.21
N ARG A 368 17.73 -39.71 12.88
CA ARG A 368 18.96 -39.62 12.07
C ARG A 368 18.68 -39.41 10.58
N GLN A 369 17.51 -39.84 10.12
CA GLN A 369 17.15 -39.83 8.71
C GLN A 369 16.31 -38.60 8.32
N THR A 370 15.66 -37.95 9.30
CA THR A 370 14.86 -36.75 9.03
C THR A 370 15.66 -35.47 9.19
N HIS A 371 15.39 -34.53 8.30
CA HIS A 371 15.89 -33.16 8.37
C HIS A 371 14.78 -32.15 8.74
N SER A 372 13.54 -32.61 8.92
CA SER A 372 12.42 -31.75 9.29
C SER A 372 12.53 -31.33 10.76
N PRO A 373 12.69 -30.02 11.07
CA PRO A 373 12.76 -29.53 12.45
C PRO A 373 11.52 -29.91 13.25
N ALA A 374 10.34 -29.81 12.63
CA ALA A 374 9.06 -30.19 13.22
C ALA A 374 9.02 -31.67 13.65
N LEU A 375 9.44 -32.56 12.75
CA LEU A 375 9.48 -33.99 13.06
C LEU A 375 10.54 -34.31 14.14
N LEU A 376 11.67 -33.59 14.14
CA LEU A 376 12.71 -33.75 15.17
C LEU A 376 12.22 -33.36 16.56
N ALA A 377 11.55 -32.21 16.70
CA ALA A 377 11.00 -31.75 17.97
C ALA A 377 10.01 -32.76 18.56
N GLU A 378 9.13 -33.30 17.71
CA GLU A 378 8.13 -34.29 18.09
C GLU A 378 8.75 -35.64 18.47
N ILE A 379 9.75 -36.10 17.72
CA ILE A 379 10.54 -37.29 18.07
C ILE A 379 11.22 -37.11 19.43
N ASP A 380 11.80 -35.93 19.69
CA ASP A 380 12.47 -35.62 20.94
C ASP A 380 11.48 -35.60 22.12
N GLN A 381 10.26 -35.11 21.91
CA GLN A 381 9.18 -35.17 22.90
C GLN A 381 8.76 -36.62 23.20
N MET A 382 8.59 -37.47 22.18
CA MET A 382 8.29 -38.89 22.36
C MET A 382 9.44 -39.64 23.05
N LEU A 383 10.69 -39.33 22.72
CA LEU A 383 11.85 -39.90 23.40
C LEU A 383 11.89 -39.50 24.88
N ALA A 384 11.55 -38.25 25.21
CA ALA A 384 11.45 -37.77 26.58
C ALA A 384 10.32 -38.47 27.37
N SER A 385 9.13 -38.62 26.80
CA SER A 385 7.99 -39.28 27.45
C SER A 385 8.26 -40.76 27.74
N ILE A 386 8.81 -41.49 26.76
CA ILE A 386 9.24 -42.89 26.93
C ILE A 386 10.36 -42.99 27.97
N SER A 387 11.30 -42.05 27.98
CA SER A 387 12.39 -42.01 28.97
C SER A 387 11.85 -41.87 30.40
N ALA A 388 10.80 -41.06 30.58
CA ALA A 388 10.07 -40.89 31.82
C ALA A 388 9.14 -42.07 32.19
N GLY A 389 9.14 -43.17 31.41
CA GLY A 389 8.32 -44.36 31.66
C GLY A 389 6.84 -44.20 31.28
N ARG A 390 6.49 -43.14 30.54
CA ARG A 390 5.12 -42.88 30.07
C ARG A 390 4.94 -43.43 28.66
N SER A 391 3.69 -43.72 28.30
CA SER A 391 3.35 -44.01 26.90
C SER A 391 3.64 -42.78 26.03
N PRO A 392 4.17 -42.95 24.82
CA PRO A 392 4.44 -41.86 23.88
C PRO A 392 3.20 -41.11 23.41
N VAL A 393 1.99 -41.68 23.55
CA VAL A 393 0.71 -41.00 23.23
C VAL A 393 0.20 -40.17 24.41
N SER A 394 0.77 -40.34 25.60
CA SER A 394 0.37 -39.54 26.75
C SER A 394 0.87 -38.10 26.56
N PRO A 395 -0.01 -37.08 26.54
CA PRO A 395 0.41 -35.70 26.39
C PRO A 395 1.39 -35.36 27.50
N TYR A 396 2.65 -35.11 27.14
CA TYR A 396 3.67 -34.76 28.10
C TYR A 396 3.41 -33.33 28.57
N ARG A 397 2.75 -33.19 29.73
CA ARG A 397 2.76 -31.93 30.49
C ARG A 397 4.05 -31.92 31.33
N PRO A 398 5.01 -31.00 31.09
CA PRO A 398 6.19 -30.90 31.94
C PRO A 398 5.74 -30.65 33.38
N PRO A 399 6.39 -31.27 34.39
CA PRO A 399 6.06 -31.00 35.79
C PRO A 399 6.34 -29.52 36.10
N THR A 400 5.29 -28.74 36.33
CA THR A 400 5.39 -27.41 36.92
C THR A 400 6.12 -27.53 38.26
N LYS A 401 7.22 -26.80 38.43
CA LYS A 401 8.09 -26.84 39.61
C LYS A 401 7.28 -26.67 40.91
N GLN A 402 6.94 -27.77 41.58
CA GLN A 402 6.40 -27.75 42.93
C GLN A 402 7.57 -27.61 43.92
N ARG A 403 7.43 -26.63 44.81
CA ARG A 403 8.29 -26.36 45.98
C ARG A 403 8.34 -27.57 46.93
N PRO A 404 9.46 -27.84 47.61
CA PRO A 404 9.63 -29.03 48.44
C PRO A 404 9.33 -28.77 49.92
N THR A 405 8.58 -29.67 50.56
CA THR A 405 8.59 -30.00 52.01
C THR A 405 7.49 -31.07 52.24
N LYS A 406 7.57 -32.08 53.10
CA LYS A 406 8.59 -32.73 53.95
C LYS A 406 7.92 -34.03 54.48
N GLN A 407 8.75 -34.98 54.93
CA GLN A 407 8.46 -36.02 55.94
C GLN A 407 7.71 -37.33 55.55
N ARG A 408 8.55 -38.39 55.50
CA ARG A 408 8.38 -39.76 56.04
C ARG A 408 7.53 -39.83 57.34
N PRO A 409 6.98 -41.01 57.79
CA PRO A 409 7.72 -42.29 57.84
C PRO A 409 6.94 -43.64 57.71
N THR A 410 7.72 -44.68 57.38
CA THR A 410 7.68 -46.11 57.77
C THR A 410 6.37 -46.82 58.16
N LYS A 411 6.08 -48.00 57.58
CA LYS A 411 6.39 -49.38 58.06
C LYS A 411 5.68 -50.45 57.21
N GLN A 412 6.13 -51.69 57.40
CA GLN A 412 5.38 -52.97 57.27
C GLN A 412 5.48 -53.81 55.98
N ARG A 413 6.59 -54.56 55.90
CA ARG A 413 6.67 -56.03 55.90
C ARG A 413 5.38 -56.80 55.53
N GLN A 414 5.40 -57.53 54.41
CA GLN A 414 4.84 -58.88 54.33
C GLN A 414 5.42 -59.71 53.17
N THR A 415 5.46 -61.01 53.46
CA THR A 415 6.19 -62.14 52.90
C THR A 415 5.46 -62.90 51.79
N ARG A 416 6.23 -63.75 51.07
CA ARG A 416 5.83 -64.88 50.19
C ARG A 416 5.27 -64.43 48.82
N GLN A 417 5.56 -65.10 47.69
CA GLN A 417 5.54 -66.53 47.49
C GLN A 417 6.29 -66.92 46.20
N ARG A 418 7.11 -67.96 46.32
CA ARG A 418 7.64 -68.82 45.25
C ARG A 418 6.53 -69.21 44.28
N GLN A 419 6.75 -69.07 42.97
CA GLN A 419 6.17 -69.97 41.97
C GLN A 419 7.05 -70.05 40.72
N THR A 420 7.82 -71.13 40.68
CA THR A 420 8.38 -71.77 39.49
C THR A 420 7.24 -72.14 38.54
N ARG A 421 7.26 -71.65 37.30
CA ARG A 421 6.48 -72.25 36.22
C ARG A 421 7.27 -72.35 34.92
N GLN A 422 7.24 -73.58 34.43
CA GLN A 422 7.94 -74.18 33.31
C GLN A 422 7.72 -73.45 31.98
N ARG A 423 8.79 -73.44 31.18
CA ARG A 423 8.80 -73.16 29.75
C ARG A 423 8.08 -74.28 28.97
N PRO A 424 7.22 -73.95 28.00
CA PRO A 424 6.98 -74.81 26.85
C PRO A 424 7.83 -74.31 25.66
N ALA A 425 8.54 -75.25 25.03
CA ALA A 425 9.24 -75.04 23.77
C ALA A 425 8.22 -74.92 22.63
N GLY A 426 8.17 -73.76 21.98
CA GLY A 426 7.40 -73.53 20.75
C GLY A 426 8.28 -73.67 19.49
N PRO A 427 7.71 -74.08 18.34
CA PRO A 427 8.44 -74.56 17.17
C PRO A 427 9.18 -73.44 16.42
N PRO A 428 10.19 -73.78 15.58
CA PRO A 428 11.02 -72.80 14.90
C PRO A 428 10.21 -72.05 13.83
N ARG A 429 9.82 -70.81 14.15
CA ARG A 429 9.22 -69.90 13.17
C ARG A 429 10.30 -69.41 12.20
N THR A 430 10.09 -69.78 10.95
CA THR A 430 10.98 -69.59 9.80
C THR A 430 11.40 -68.13 9.60
N ARG A 431 12.71 -67.93 9.44
CA ARG A 431 13.41 -66.64 9.22
C ARG A 431 12.92 -65.85 7.98
N ARG A 432 12.07 -66.44 7.12
CA ARG A 432 11.61 -65.82 5.86
C ARG A 432 10.56 -64.72 6.05
N ARG A 433 9.69 -64.78 7.07
CA ARG A 433 8.64 -63.74 7.29
C ARG A 433 9.13 -62.45 7.94
N ARG A 434 10.28 -62.45 8.64
CA ARG A 434 10.88 -61.24 9.22
C ARG A 434 11.56 -60.34 8.17
N ARG A 435 12.09 -60.93 7.10
CA ARG A 435 12.72 -60.15 6.01
C ARG A 435 11.68 -59.41 5.16
N ALA A 436 10.53 -60.02 4.88
CA ALA A 436 9.47 -59.37 4.11
C ALA A 436 8.85 -58.15 4.81
N ARG A 437 8.65 -58.20 6.15
CA ARG A 437 8.10 -57.05 6.91
C ARG A 437 9.11 -55.92 7.14
N ALA A 438 10.40 -56.24 7.28
CA ALA A 438 11.44 -55.23 7.34
C ALA A 438 11.58 -54.47 6.01
N LEU A 439 11.37 -55.15 4.88
CA LEU A 439 11.46 -54.57 3.54
C LEU A 439 10.30 -53.58 3.26
N VAL A 440 9.09 -53.88 3.72
CA VAL A 440 7.93 -52.95 3.61
C VAL A 440 8.13 -51.70 4.47
N ILE A 441 8.65 -51.84 5.69
CA ILE A 441 8.96 -50.69 6.56
C ILE A 441 10.08 -49.83 5.94
N TRP A 442 11.09 -50.45 5.34
CA TRP A 442 12.18 -49.74 4.67
C TRP A 442 11.69 -49.00 3.41
N LEU A 443 10.74 -49.59 2.66
CA LEU A 443 10.11 -48.94 1.51
C LEU A 443 9.21 -47.76 1.89
N ILE A 444 8.50 -47.81 3.02
CA ILE A 444 7.70 -46.67 3.53
C ILE A 444 8.62 -45.54 4.01
N VAL A 445 9.70 -45.86 4.70
CA VAL A 445 10.71 -44.88 5.12
C VAL A 445 11.39 -44.24 3.90
N LEU A 446 11.73 -45.02 2.87
CA LEU A 446 12.23 -44.47 1.61
C LEU A 446 11.19 -43.65 0.84
N ALA A 447 9.91 -44.00 0.89
CA ALA A 447 8.84 -43.21 0.29
C ALA A 447 8.65 -41.86 1.02
N LEU A 448 8.78 -41.84 2.35
CA LEU A 448 8.74 -40.62 3.17
C LEU A 448 9.99 -39.76 2.98
N ILE A 449 11.18 -40.36 2.80
CA ILE A 449 12.41 -39.65 2.44
C ILE A 449 12.32 -39.14 0.99
N GLY A 450 11.78 -39.92 0.05
CA GLY A 450 11.58 -39.51 -1.34
C GLY A 450 10.58 -38.35 -1.50
N LEU A 451 9.50 -38.35 -0.71
CA LEU A 451 8.55 -37.24 -0.65
C LEU A 451 9.11 -36.02 0.09
N GLY A 452 9.93 -36.22 1.13
CA GLY A 452 10.65 -35.14 1.83
C GLY A 452 11.77 -34.49 1.01
N VAL A 453 12.41 -35.25 0.11
CA VAL A 453 13.48 -34.76 -0.78
C VAL A 453 12.94 -34.00 -1.99
N TRP A 454 11.69 -34.24 -2.41
CA TRP A 454 11.07 -33.45 -3.49
C TRP A 454 10.91 -31.96 -3.12
N HIS A 455 10.78 -31.64 -1.83
CA HIS A 455 10.65 -30.26 -1.36
C HIS A 455 12.00 -29.51 -1.23
N TRP A 456 13.12 -30.15 -1.59
CA TRP A 456 14.48 -29.58 -1.55
C TRP A 456 15.05 -29.26 -2.94
N TRP A 457 14.22 -29.26 -3.98
CA TRP A 457 14.60 -28.67 -5.27
C TRP A 457 14.66 -27.14 -5.14
N PRO A 458 15.73 -26.49 -5.65
CA PRO A 458 15.88 -25.04 -5.55
C PRO A 458 14.66 -24.38 -6.20
N ARG A 459 13.89 -23.67 -5.38
CA ARG A 459 12.72 -22.93 -5.86
C ARG A 459 13.21 -21.89 -6.86
N ASN A 460 12.65 -21.93 -8.06
CA ASN A 460 12.83 -20.84 -9.02
C ASN A 460 12.34 -19.55 -8.37
N VAL A 461 13.13 -18.51 -8.50
CA VAL A 461 12.83 -17.16 -8.08
C VAL A 461 12.33 -16.42 -9.31
N ASN A 462 11.15 -15.82 -9.18
CA ASN A 462 10.67 -14.91 -10.19
C ASN A 462 11.01 -13.47 -9.79
N VAL A 463 11.77 -12.78 -10.64
CA VAL A 463 12.03 -11.34 -10.52
C VAL A 463 11.17 -10.54 -11.50
N TYR A 464 10.26 -11.20 -12.20
CA TYR A 464 9.45 -10.64 -13.27
C TYR A 464 8.02 -11.23 -13.29
N ASN A 465 7.10 -10.58 -12.59
CA ASN A 465 5.65 -10.88 -12.53
C ASN A 465 4.80 -9.66 -12.93
N GLU A 466 3.48 -9.86 -12.95
CA GLU A 466 2.50 -8.79 -13.17
C GLU A 466 2.68 -7.65 -12.16
N LYS A 467 2.87 -7.93 -10.87
CA LYS A 467 3.09 -6.88 -9.85
C LYS A 467 4.44 -7.02 -9.18
N ILE A 468 5.00 -5.89 -8.73
CA ILE A 468 6.25 -5.89 -7.96
C ILE A 468 6.13 -6.76 -6.71
N ALA A 469 4.98 -6.73 -6.05
CA ALA A 469 4.72 -7.48 -4.80
C ALA A 469 4.76 -9.01 -4.97
N ASP A 470 4.62 -9.50 -6.20
CA ASP A 470 4.61 -10.94 -6.51
C ASP A 470 6.02 -11.46 -6.83
N ASN A 471 7.02 -10.58 -6.93
CA ASN A 471 8.40 -10.95 -7.16
C ASN A 471 9.13 -11.28 -5.86
N ALA A 472 10.29 -11.93 -5.97
CA ALA A 472 11.18 -12.08 -4.83
C ALA A 472 11.63 -10.71 -4.29
N PRO A 473 11.70 -10.52 -2.97
CA PRO A 473 12.04 -9.23 -2.39
C PRO A 473 13.46 -8.79 -2.77
N ALA A 474 13.70 -7.47 -2.77
CA ALA A 474 15.05 -6.93 -2.87
C ALA A 474 15.94 -7.50 -1.75
N GLY A 475 17.22 -7.74 -2.04
CA GLY A 475 18.16 -8.49 -1.20
C GLY A 475 18.13 -10.00 -1.43
N THR A 476 17.30 -10.52 -2.34
CA THR A 476 17.31 -11.95 -2.67
C THR A 476 18.57 -12.32 -3.45
N CYS A 477 19.37 -13.24 -2.93
CA CYS A 477 20.56 -13.78 -3.60
C CYS A 477 20.21 -14.86 -4.64
N LEU A 478 20.93 -14.81 -5.76
CA LEU A 478 20.68 -15.60 -6.97
C LEU A 478 21.87 -16.50 -7.26
N GLY A 479 21.60 -17.78 -7.51
CA GLY A 479 22.62 -18.78 -7.83
C GLY A 479 23.13 -18.69 -9.27
N LYS A 480 24.10 -19.56 -9.59
CA LYS A 480 24.77 -19.62 -10.90
C LYS A 480 23.77 -19.65 -12.06
N GLN A 481 24.02 -18.77 -13.02
CA GLN A 481 23.14 -18.40 -14.12
C GLN A 481 23.11 -19.46 -15.25
N ALA A 482 22.02 -19.48 -16.03
CA ALA A 482 22.02 -19.97 -17.41
C ALA A 482 22.30 -18.78 -18.35
N ASP A 483 23.04 -18.98 -19.44
CA ASP A 483 23.53 -17.91 -20.31
C ASP A 483 22.43 -16.98 -20.88
N ASP A 484 21.17 -17.42 -20.85
CA ASP A 484 19.99 -16.81 -21.48
C ASP A 484 19.00 -16.16 -20.50
N TRP A 485 19.33 -15.99 -19.22
CA TRP A 485 18.36 -15.53 -18.20
C TRP A 485 17.71 -14.17 -18.48
N LEU A 486 18.35 -13.26 -19.22
CA LEU A 486 17.73 -11.99 -19.65
C LEU A 486 16.51 -12.24 -20.56
N SER A 487 16.53 -13.33 -21.31
CA SER A 487 15.43 -13.78 -22.14
C SER A 487 14.41 -14.65 -21.38
N GLU A 488 14.81 -15.24 -20.25
CA GLU A 488 13.96 -16.06 -19.38
C GLU A 488 14.06 -15.67 -17.89
N PRO A 489 13.65 -14.44 -17.52
CA PRO A 489 13.87 -13.88 -16.18
C PRO A 489 13.09 -14.61 -15.07
N THR A 490 12.21 -15.54 -15.42
CA THR A 490 11.40 -16.36 -14.51
C THR A 490 12.12 -17.63 -14.02
N LYS A 491 13.29 -17.97 -14.57
CA LYS A 491 14.01 -19.22 -14.27
C LYS A 491 15.26 -19.04 -13.38
N LEU A 492 15.38 -17.90 -12.70
CA LEU A 492 16.48 -17.68 -11.77
C LEU A 492 16.38 -18.62 -10.56
N ARG A 493 17.52 -19.07 -10.03
CA ARG A 493 17.54 -19.94 -8.84
C ARG A 493 17.87 -19.12 -7.61
N ARG A 494 17.13 -19.31 -6.52
CA ARG A 494 17.53 -18.73 -5.21
C ARG A 494 18.84 -19.35 -4.74
N SER A 495 19.73 -18.53 -4.20
CA SER A 495 20.90 -18.97 -3.43
C SER A 495 20.79 -18.55 -1.98
N ASP A 496 21.57 -19.20 -1.13
CA ASP A 496 21.80 -18.82 0.26
C ASP A 496 22.76 -17.63 0.30
N CYS A 497 22.30 -16.48 0.81
CA CYS A 497 23.11 -15.25 0.88
C CYS A 497 24.35 -15.37 1.78
N GLY A 498 24.39 -16.36 2.69
CA GLY A 498 25.59 -16.66 3.49
C GLY A 498 26.70 -17.34 2.68
N LYS A 499 26.44 -17.71 1.43
CA LYS A 499 27.38 -18.39 0.52
C LYS A 499 27.69 -17.51 -0.68
N GLN A 500 28.74 -17.89 -1.41
CA GLN A 500 29.01 -17.30 -2.72
C GLN A 500 27.81 -17.51 -3.65
N HIS A 501 27.47 -16.48 -4.40
CA HIS A 501 26.33 -16.47 -5.29
C HIS A 501 26.56 -15.49 -6.45
N TRP A 502 25.87 -15.65 -7.56
CA TRP A 502 26.18 -14.91 -8.78
C TRP A 502 25.73 -13.45 -8.73
N GLY A 503 24.52 -13.20 -8.22
CA GLY A 503 23.92 -11.87 -8.21
C GLY A 503 22.85 -11.69 -7.16
N GLU A 504 22.36 -10.47 -7.00
CA GLU A 504 21.32 -10.13 -6.02
C GLU A 504 20.23 -9.27 -6.67
N VAL A 505 18.99 -9.43 -6.20
CA VAL A 505 17.91 -8.49 -6.56
C VAL A 505 18.16 -7.18 -5.82
N LEU A 506 18.57 -6.15 -6.55
CA LEU A 506 18.91 -4.85 -6.01
C LEU A 506 17.66 -4.04 -5.62
N ALA A 507 16.72 -3.91 -6.55
CA ALA A 507 15.52 -3.11 -6.40
C ALA A 507 14.47 -3.43 -7.47
N TYR A 508 13.24 -2.94 -7.26
CA TYR A 508 12.23 -2.82 -8.30
C TYR A 508 11.89 -1.34 -8.50
N VAL A 509 12.14 -0.82 -9.69
CA VAL A 509 12.02 0.62 -10.00
C VAL A 509 10.87 0.87 -10.96
N ARG A 510 10.00 1.83 -10.62
CA ARG A 510 8.86 2.19 -11.47
C ARG A 510 9.31 3.05 -12.65
N ILE A 511 9.28 2.47 -13.85
CA ILE A 511 9.67 3.13 -15.10
C ILE A 511 8.67 4.22 -15.48
N SER A 512 7.37 3.91 -15.34
CA SER A 512 6.30 4.87 -15.63
C SER A 512 5.09 4.67 -14.71
N ARG A 513 4.09 5.54 -14.84
CA ARG A 513 2.81 5.34 -14.15
C ARG A 513 2.06 4.17 -14.79
N THR A 514 1.24 3.51 -13.98
CA THR A 514 0.35 2.45 -14.45
C THR A 514 -1.09 2.96 -14.34
N PRO A 515 -1.86 3.06 -15.43
CA PRO A 515 -1.48 2.79 -16.82
C PRO A 515 -0.70 3.96 -17.49
N ALA A 516 0.10 3.65 -18.52
CA ALA A 516 0.74 4.64 -19.40
C ALA A 516 0.98 4.10 -20.82
N PRO A 517 1.00 4.96 -21.87
CA PRO A 517 1.41 4.55 -23.20
C PRO A 517 2.80 3.91 -23.20
N TYR A 518 3.01 2.91 -24.06
CA TYR A 518 4.32 2.29 -24.21
C TYR A 518 5.29 3.28 -24.86
N PRO A 519 6.44 3.60 -24.26
CA PRO A 519 7.36 4.60 -24.80
C PRO A 519 8.22 4.07 -25.96
N GLY A 520 8.13 2.78 -26.30
CA GLY A 520 9.02 2.08 -27.24
C GLY A 520 10.16 1.37 -26.51
N ASP A 521 10.71 0.30 -27.11
CA ASP A 521 11.70 -0.57 -26.47
C ASP A 521 12.95 0.21 -26.02
N ALA A 522 13.54 1.00 -26.92
CA ALA A 522 14.75 1.77 -26.60
C ALA A 522 14.55 2.72 -25.42
N GLN A 523 13.41 3.43 -25.35
CA GLN A 523 13.13 4.35 -24.25
C GLN A 523 12.77 3.60 -22.96
N ALA A 524 12.08 2.46 -23.04
CA ALA A 524 11.80 1.63 -21.87
C ALA A 524 13.10 1.07 -21.26
N THR A 525 14.01 0.58 -22.10
CA THR A 525 15.34 0.10 -21.69
C THR A 525 16.19 1.23 -21.12
N ALA A 526 16.26 2.39 -21.77
CA ALA A 526 16.98 3.55 -21.27
C ALA A 526 16.47 4.02 -19.90
N LEU A 527 15.15 4.07 -19.70
CA LEU A 527 14.56 4.42 -18.41
C LEU A 527 14.86 3.36 -17.34
N ALA A 528 14.78 2.07 -17.69
CA ALA A 528 15.12 0.98 -16.79
C ALA A 528 16.59 1.04 -16.35
N ASN A 529 17.51 1.23 -17.29
CA ASN A 529 18.94 1.38 -17.02
C ASN A 529 19.24 2.59 -16.14
N PHE A 530 18.64 3.76 -16.44
CA PHE A 530 18.80 4.95 -15.61
C PHE A 530 18.34 4.72 -14.17
N GLN A 531 17.13 4.18 -13.98
CA GLN A 531 16.58 3.99 -12.65
C GLN A 531 17.29 2.88 -11.86
N CYS A 532 17.74 1.81 -12.52
CA CYS A 532 18.54 0.78 -11.89
C CYS A 532 19.96 1.28 -11.57
N GLY A 533 20.54 2.15 -12.40
CA GLY A 533 21.78 2.84 -12.10
C GLY A 533 21.66 3.77 -10.90
N GLU A 534 20.54 4.49 -10.74
CA GLU A 534 20.26 5.27 -9.52
C GLU A 534 20.24 4.35 -8.29
N ALA A 535 19.56 3.21 -8.37
CA ALA A 535 19.49 2.24 -7.29
C ALA A 535 20.88 1.68 -6.93
N LEU A 536 21.75 1.44 -7.92
CA LEU A 536 23.12 0.99 -7.70
C LEU A 536 23.95 2.06 -6.98
N ALA A 537 23.89 3.30 -7.46
CA ALA A 537 24.59 4.43 -6.84
C ALA A 537 24.13 4.69 -5.40
N GLN A 538 22.86 4.43 -5.07
CA GLN A 538 22.33 4.53 -3.70
C GLN A 538 22.94 3.51 -2.74
N GLN A 539 23.33 2.33 -3.22
CA GLN A 539 23.96 1.30 -2.38
C GLN A 539 25.42 1.64 -2.00
N HIS A 540 25.99 2.70 -2.58
CA HIS A 540 27.41 3.04 -2.45
C HIS A 540 28.34 1.91 -2.95
N LEU A 541 27.88 1.13 -3.93
CA LEU A 541 28.67 0.09 -4.57
C LEU A 541 29.57 0.70 -5.64
N ASN A 542 30.75 0.12 -5.83
CA ASN A 542 31.72 0.61 -6.81
C ASN A 542 31.26 0.21 -8.22
N PRO A 543 30.91 1.15 -9.12
CA PRO A 543 30.50 0.83 -10.48
C PRO A 543 31.61 0.21 -11.32
N ALA A 544 32.88 0.28 -10.89
CA ALA A 544 33.98 -0.46 -11.53
C ALA A 544 34.04 -1.95 -11.14
N GLU A 545 33.31 -2.36 -10.10
CA GLU A 545 33.27 -3.75 -9.63
C GLU A 545 31.92 -4.41 -9.91
N TYR A 546 30.83 -3.65 -9.98
CA TYR A 546 29.48 -4.17 -10.12
C TYR A 546 28.74 -3.57 -11.31
N ASP A 547 28.05 -4.44 -12.04
CA ASP A 547 27.08 -4.08 -13.07
C ASP A 547 25.66 -4.30 -12.55
N VAL A 548 24.70 -3.58 -13.14
CA VAL A 548 23.28 -3.78 -12.89
C VAL A 548 22.56 -4.07 -14.19
N ASN A 549 21.91 -5.23 -14.26
CA ASN A 549 21.02 -5.59 -15.36
C ASN A 549 19.60 -5.16 -15.03
N ALA A 550 18.97 -4.44 -15.95
CA ALA A 550 17.59 -4.01 -15.84
C ALA A 550 16.68 -4.89 -16.71
N ILE A 551 15.67 -5.49 -16.10
CA ILE A 551 14.66 -6.30 -16.80
C ILE A 551 13.31 -5.63 -16.68
N HIS A 552 12.67 -5.34 -17.81
CA HIS A 552 11.34 -4.72 -17.83
C HIS A 552 10.40 -5.46 -18.76
N ALA A 553 9.12 -5.12 -18.67
CA ALA A 553 8.11 -5.71 -19.52
C ALA A 553 8.27 -5.29 -20.98
N PRO A 554 8.19 -6.22 -21.95
CA PRO A 554 8.11 -5.88 -23.36
C PRO A 554 6.74 -5.26 -23.69
N ALA A 555 6.64 -4.62 -24.85
CA ALA A 555 5.44 -3.89 -25.29
C ALA A 555 4.11 -4.63 -25.08
N GLN A 556 4.07 -5.93 -25.37
CA GLN A 556 2.87 -6.77 -25.25
C GLN A 556 2.33 -6.92 -23.82
N TYR A 557 3.22 -6.80 -22.83
CA TYR A 557 2.88 -6.85 -21.41
C TYR A 557 2.82 -5.46 -20.79
N TRP A 558 3.23 -4.40 -21.46
CA TRP A 558 3.16 -3.04 -20.90
C TRP A 558 1.73 -2.60 -20.61
N ASN A 559 1.44 -2.07 -19.42
CA ASN A 559 0.07 -1.70 -19.07
C ASN A 559 -0.26 -0.29 -19.54
N THR A 560 -1.07 -0.26 -20.60
CA THR A 560 -1.55 0.96 -21.25
C THR A 560 -2.93 1.38 -20.77
N GLY A 561 -3.56 0.59 -19.89
CA GLY A 561 -4.96 0.75 -19.46
C GLY A 561 -5.98 0.41 -20.55
N LYS A 562 -5.53 0.24 -21.81
CA LYS A 562 -6.36 -0.18 -22.95
C LYS A 562 -6.23 -1.66 -23.24
N ASN A 563 -5.07 -2.25 -22.95
CA ASN A 563 -4.87 -3.69 -23.03
C ASN A 563 -5.34 -4.38 -21.75
N GLN A 564 -5.61 -5.69 -21.83
CA GLN A 564 -5.94 -6.51 -20.66
C GLN A 564 -4.72 -6.81 -19.76
N SER A 565 -3.57 -6.17 -20.02
CA SER A 565 -2.37 -6.38 -19.23
C SER A 565 -2.58 -5.88 -17.81
N LYS A 566 -2.26 -6.74 -16.85
CA LYS A 566 -2.25 -6.43 -15.42
C LYS A 566 -0.87 -6.02 -14.91
N TYR A 567 0.14 -6.01 -15.79
CA TYR A 567 1.51 -5.71 -15.37
C TYR A 567 1.62 -4.29 -14.85
N GLU A 568 2.46 -4.09 -13.85
CA GLU A 568 2.96 -2.78 -13.47
C GLU A 568 4.10 -2.37 -14.42
N ASN A 569 4.22 -1.08 -14.72
CA ASN A 569 5.29 -0.60 -15.62
C ASN A 569 6.58 -0.35 -14.83
N TYR A 570 7.30 -1.43 -14.47
CA TYR A 570 8.52 -1.42 -13.66
C TYR A 570 9.70 -2.17 -14.31
N ALA A 571 10.90 -1.97 -13.78
CA ALA A 571 12.08 -2.78 -14.02
C ALA A 571 12.54 -3.48 -12.74
N ALA A 572 12.97 -4.73 -12.86
CA ALA A 572 13.75 -5.44 -11.87
C ALA A 572 15.24 -5.13 -12.10
N CYS A 573 15.93 -4.68 -11.05
CA CYS A 573 17.35 -4.38 -11.07
C CYS A 573 18.09 -5.55 -10.41
N VAL A 574 18.94 -6.24 -11.16
CA VAL A 574 19.74 -7.36 -10.66
C VAL A 574 21.20 -6.98 -10.75
N ILE A 575 21.87 -6.96 -9.61
CA ILE A 575 23.29 -6.64 -9.52
C ILE A 575 24.14 -7.90 -9.60
N HIS A 576 25.28 -7.82 -10.29
CA HIS A 576 26.32 -8.84 -10.29
C HIS A 576 27.69 -8.17 -10.40
N ARG A 577 28.77 -8.95 -10.22
CA ARG A 577 30.12 -8.42 -10.43
C ARG A 577 30.43 -8.30 -11.92
N HIS A 578 31.13 -7.23 -12.29
CA HIS A 578 31.56 -6.93 -13.65
C HIS A 578 32.51 -8.01 -14.21
N ASP A 579 33.34 -8.60 -13.35
CA ASP A 579 34.25 -9.70 -13.71
C ASP A 579 33.57 -11.08 -13.80
N ASN A 580 32.24 -11.13 -13.63
CA ASN A 580 31.43 -12.36 -13.59
C ASN A 580 31.87 -13.38 -12.52
N VAL A 581 32.66 -12.96 -11.53
CA VAL A 581 32.96 -13.78 -10.35
C VAL A 581 31.74 -13.75 -9.41
N ASP A 582 31.54 -14.82 -8.64
CA ASP A 582 30.49 -14.84 -7.62
C ASP A 582 30.74 -13.77 -6.54
N ILE A 583 29.67 -13.10 -6.11
CA ILE A 583 29.64 -12.22 -4.95
C ILE A 583 29.97 -13.05 -3.70
N PRO A 584 30.92 -12.63 -2.85
CA PRO A 584 31.19 -13.27 -1.56
C PRO A 584 29.93 -13.35 -0.68
N GLY A 585 29.86 -14.31 0.23
CA GLY A 585 28.73 -14.39 1.17
C GLY A 585 28.59 -13.12 2.01
N GLY A 586 27.35 -12.66 2.23
CA GLY A 586 27.08 -11.51 3.08
C GLY A 586 26.10 -10.46 2.56
N GLY A 587 25.56 -10.55 1.34
CA GLY A 587 24.60 -9.58 0.81
C GLY A 587 25.23 -8.21 0.51
N VAL A 588 25.29 -7.79 -0.75
CA VAL A 588 25.73 -6.43 -1.13
C VAL A 588 24.57 -5.44 -1.21
N ALA A 589 23.36 -5.92 -1.53
CA ALA A 589 22.17 -5.09 -1.58
C ALA A 589 21.65 -4.78 -0.17
N LYS A 590 21.36 -3.50 0.10
CA LYS A 590 20.74 -3.00 1.33
C LYS A 590 19.37 -2.38 1.00
N PRO A 591 18.30 -3.19 1.02
CA PRO A 591 16.95 -2.74 0.60
C PRO A 591 16.36 -1.64 1.49
N SER A 592 16.86 -1.48 2.71
CA SER A 592 16.38 -0.50 3.69
C SER A 592 16.93 0.91 3.50
N LEU A 593 17.87 1.12 2.55
CA LEU A 593 18.39 2.46 2.31
C LEU A 593 17.31 3.38 1.72
N PRO A 594 17.20 4.63 2.20
CA PRO A 594 16.23 5.57 1.68
C PRO A 594 16.50 5.88 0.20
N ASN A 595 15.42 5.90 -0.59
CA ASN A 595 15.48 6.17 -2.02
C ASN A 595 15.71 7.67 -2.27
N VAL A 596 16.98 8.08 -2.29
CA VAL A 596 17.42 9.45 -2.59
C VAL A 596 17.97 9.49 -4.02
N PRO A 597 17.46 10.35 -4.92
CA PRO A 597 17.98 10.46 -6.29
C PRO A 597 19.50 10.65 -6.32
N LYS A 598 20.18 9.92 -7.19
CA LYS A 598 21.65 9.98 -7.35
C LYS A 598 21.99 10.19 -8.83
N PRO A 599 23.04 10.97 -9.13
CA PRO A 599 23.55 11.05 -10.49
C PRO A 599 24.03 9.69 -10.99
N VAL A 600 23.70 9.35 -12.22
CA VAL A 600 24.10 8.11 -12.90
C VAL A 600 24.98 8.46 -14.09
N SER A 601 26.11 7.80 -14.23
CA SER A 601 26.95 7.93 -15.42
C SER A 601 26.28 7.19 -16.58
N MET A 602 25.92 7.90 -17.65
CA MET A 602 25.37 7.29 -18.86
C MET A 602 25.82 8.05 -20.10
N SER A 603 25.87 7.37 -21.23
CA SER A 603 26.05 8.03 -22.53
C SER A 603 24.79 8.79 -22.94
N VAL A 604 24.93 9.90 -23.66
CA VAL A 604 23.83 10.49 -24.46
C VAL A 604 24.04 10.23 -25.95
N PHE A 605 25.09 9.47 -26.31
CA PHE A 605 25.52 9.28 -27.68
C PHE A 605 26.21 7.93 -27.97
N ALA A 606 25.64 6.85 -27.45
CA ALA A 606 26.05 5.47 -27.73
C ALA A 606 25.60 5.00 -29.13
N THR A 607 26.18 3.92 -29.64
CA THR A 607 25.78 3.40 -30.96
C THR A 607 24.33 2.88 -30.99
N ASP A 608 23.85 2.36 -29.87
CA ASP A 608 22.46 1.96 -29.64
C ASP A 608 21.75 2.97 -28.73
N ILE A 609 20.63 3.53 -29.22
CA ILE A 609 19.81 4.51 -28.48
C ILE A 609 19.31 3.92 -27.16
N ALA A 610 19.09 2.60 -27.06
CA ALA A 610 18.66 1.96 -25.82
C ALA A 610 19.69 2.07 -24.68
N GLN A 611 20.96 2.33 -25.01
CA GLN A 611 22.06 2.53 -24.06
C GLN A 611 22.27 4.00 -23.69
N ASN A 612 21.52 4.92 -24.32
CA ASN A 612 21.58 6.32 -23.94
C ASN A 612 20.76 6.61 -22.69
N ALA A 613 21.05 7.75 -22.07
CA ALA A 613 20.20 8.37 -21.08
C ALA A 613 18.77 8.59 -21.64
N PRO A 614 17.71 8.34 -20.85
CA PRO A 614 16.35 8.38 -21.36
C PRO A 614 15.89 9.80 -21.69
N VAL A 615 15.03 9.92 -22.71
CA VAL A 615 14.31 11.18 -23.00
C VAL A 615 13.52 11.62 -21.77
N GLY A 616 13.58 12.91 -21.43
CA GLY A 616 12.97 13.48 -20.24
C GLY A 616 13.83 13.40 -18.97
N ALA A 617 15.01 12.77 -19.01
CA ALA A 617 16.04 12.95 -17.99
C ALA A 617 16.92 14.16 -18.28
N CYS A 618 17.79 14.51 -17.33
CA CYS A 618 18.53 15.75 -17.35
C CYS A 618 20.03 15.54 -17.14
N VAL A 619 20.85 16.30 -17.87
CA VAL A 619 22.31 16.29 -17.75
C VAL A 619 22.71 17.29 -16.67
N ARG A 620 23.43 16.83 -15.65
CA ARG A 620 23.77 17.65 -14.47
C ARG A 620 24.70 18.80 -14.84
N ASP A 621 25.77 18.49 -15.57
CA ASP A 621 26.88 19.40 -15.83
C ASP A 621 26.94 19.77 -17.33
N PRO A 622 27.49 20.94 -17.69
CA PRO A 622 27.72 21.31 -19.09
C PRO A 622 28.56 20.28 -19.83
N ILE A 623 28.16 19.99 -21.06
CA ILE A 623 28.85 19.04 -21.95
C ILE A 623 29.94 19.78 -22.73
N PRO A 624 31.17 19.24 -22.83
CA PRO A 624 32.21 19.79 -23.70
C PRO A 624 31.85 19.62 -25.19
N ASP A 625 32.47 20.41 -26.06
CA ASP A 625 32.15 20.46 -27.50
C ASP A 625 32.25 19.11 -28.23
N GLN A 626 33.00 18.14 -27.69
CA GLN A 626 33.04 16.75 -28.15
C GLN A 626 32.66 15.80 -27.02
N LEU A 627 31.56 15.07 -27.20
CA LEU A 627 31.09 14.08 -26.24
C LEU A 627 31.73 12.72 -26.54
N THR A 628 32.88 12.45 -25.93
CA THR A 628 33.56 11.14 -26.02
C THR A 628 33.39 10.28 -24.76
N ALA A 629 32.70 10.80 -23.75
CA ALA A 629 32.56 10.16 -22.44
C ALA A 629 31.10 10.15 -21.96
N GLU A 630 30.83 9.30 -20.99
CA GLU A 630 29.57 9.31 -20.24
C GLU A 630 29.42 10.62 -19.45
N VAL A 631 28.18 11.02 -19.21
CA VAL A 631 27.83 12.24 -18.48
C VAL A 631 26.96 11.91 -17.27
N ALA A 632 26.99 12.78 -16.26
CA ALA A 632 26.16 12.63 -15.08
C ALA A 632 24.69 12.97 -15.39
N ILE A 633 23.84 11.96 -15.40
CA ILE A 633 22.38 12.07 -15.60
C ILE A 633 21.68 12.13 -14.25
N VAL A 634 20.73 13.05 -14.12
CA VAL A 634 19.89 13.26 -12.94
C VAL A 634 18.42 13.36 -13.33
N ARG A 635 17.54 13.20 -12.34
CA ARG A 635 16.12 13.56 -12.49
C ARG A 635 16.00 15.07 -12.66
N CYS A 636 15.08 15.53 -13.50
CA CYS A 636 14.90 16.96 -13.74
C CYS A 636 14.32 17.73 -12.54
N THR A 637 13.95 17.06 -11.45
CA THR A 637 13.65 17.71 -10.16
C THR A 637 14.89 18.25 -9.45
N GLU A 638 16.07 17.69 -9.79
CA GLU A 638 17.36 18.16 -9.29
C GLU A 638 17.87 19.34 -10.10
N TRP A 639 18.88 20.04 -9.59
CA TRP A 639 19.59 21.06 -10.36
C TRP A 639 20.35 20.39 -11.53
N HIS A 640 20.15 20.92 -12.73
CA HIS A 640 20.75 20.36 -13.94
C HIS A 640 21.02 21.45 -14.99
N TRP A 641 21.92 21.17 -15.91
CA TRP A 641 22.29 22.07 -17.00
C TRP A 641 21.33 21.98 -18.19
N ALA A 642 20.97 20.76 -18.61
CA ALA A 642 20.12 20.54 -19.79
C ALA A 642 19.14 19.38 -19.61
N GLN A 643 18.02 19.42 -20.35
CA GLN A 643 17.08 18.31 -20.47
C GLN A 643 17.23 17.60 -21.82
N ILE A 644 17.14 16.28 -21.82
CA ILE A 644 17.16 15.45 -23.03
C ILE A 644 15.76 15.43 -23.65
N PHE A 645 15.62 15.95 -24.86
CA PHE A 645 14.34 16.04 -25.57
C PHE A 645 14.10 14.94 -26.58
N GLY A 646 15.15 14.31 -27.11
CA GLY A 646 14.96 13.25 -28.09
C GLY A 646 16.23 12.80 -28.81
N TYR A 647 16.05 11.70 -29.55
CA TYR A 647 17.06 11.08 -30.39
C TYR A 647 16.56 10.94 -31.85
N PRO A 648 16.29 12.04 -32.57
CA PRO A 648 15.71 11.94 -33.91
C PRO A 648 16.67 11.25 -34.89
N THR A 649 16.15 10.28 -35.63
CA THR A 649 16.87 9.64 -36.74
C THR A 649 17.16 10.65 -37.84
N LEU A 650 18.43 10.73 -38.26
CA LEU A 650 18.91 11.62 -39.32
C LEU A 650 18.94 10.90 -40.67
N TYR A 651 19.50 9.69 -40.69
CA TYR A 651 19.73 8.91 -41.90
C TYR A 651 19.31 7.45 -41.70
N LYS A 652 18.83 6.84 -42.78
CA LYS A 652 18.50 5.41 -42.79
C LYS A 652 19.79 4.58 -42.84
N PRO A 653 19.79 3.36 -42.28
CA PRO A 653 20.88 2.41 -42.48
C PRO A 653 21.25 2.25 -43.97
N GLY A 654 22.54 2.23 -44.27
CA GLY A 654 23.10 2.05 -45.61
C GLY A 654 23.23 3.33 -46.47
N GLN A 655 22.79 4.50 -45.99
CA GLN A 655 23.03 5.76 -46.72
C GLN A 655 24.52 6.15 -46.67
N PRO A 656 25.12 6.65 -47.78
CA PRO A 656 26.51 7.07 -47.78
C PRO A 656 26.72 8.30 -46.89
N TRP A 657 27.95 8.51 -46.43
CA TRP A 657 28.33 9.66 -45.62
C TRP A 657 28.20 10.95 -46.43
N PRO A 658 27.34 11.91 -46.02
CA PRO A 658 27.10 13.13 -46.80
C PRO A 658 28.09 14.27 -46.49
N GLY A 659 29.06 14.06 -45.60
CA GLY A 659 29.99 15.08 -45.09
C GLY A 659 29.55 15.67 -43.75
N ASP A 660 30.51 16.15 -42.95
CA ASP A 660 30.28 16.66 -41.59
C ASP A 660 29.26 17.80 -41.56
N ASP A 661 29.43 18.80 -42.43
CA ASP A 661 28.56 19.98 -42.50
C ASP A 661 27.09 19.59 -42.78
N ALA A 662 26.87 18.61 -43.64
CA ALA A 662 25.53 18.14 -43.98
C ALA A 662 24.87 17.42 -42.80
N VAL A 663 25.65 16.64 -42.04
CA VAL A 663 25.16 15.91 -40.87
C VAL A 663 24.87 16.85 -39.69
N ILE A 664 25.75 17.81 -39.43
CA ILE A 664 25.56 18.85 -38.41
C ILE A 664 24.30 19.67 -38.72
N ALA A 665 24.16 20.16 -39.96
CA ALA A 665 22.99 20.94 -40.36
C ALA A 665 21.68 20.13 -40.24
N GLN A 666 21.71 18.85 -40.61
CA GLN A 666 20.55 17.98 -40.50
C GLN A 666 20.20 17.67 -39.04
N ALA A 667 21.19 17.50 -38.16
CA ALA A 667 21.00 17.32 -36.72
C ALA A 667 20.35 18.55 -36.08
N GLN A 668 20.89 19.74 -36.33
CA GLN A 668 20.33 21.01 -35.87
C GLN A 668 18.87 21.18 -36.32
N LYS A 669 18.60 20.91 -37.61
CA LYS A 669 17.24 20.98 -38.17
C LYS A 669 16.30 19.92 -37.57
N ALA A 670 16.78 18.72 -37.27
CA ALA A 670 15.98 17.68 -36.64
C ALA A 670 15.62 18.05 -35.20
N CYS A 671 16.58 18.51 -34.41
CA CYS A 671 16.35 18.95 -33.03
C CYS A 671 15.45 20.19 -32.95
N ALA A 672 15.66 21.20 -33.80
CA ALA A 672 14.82 22.39 -33.83
C ALA A 672 13.35 22.10 -34.19
N ARG A 673 13.06 21.01 -34.91
CA ARG A 673 11.68 20.58 -35.20
C ARG A 673 11.02 19.83 -34.03
N GLY A 674 11.82 19.12 -33.23
CA GLY A 674 11.33 18.32 -32.11
C GLY A 674 11.18 19.11 -30.80
N VAL A 675 11.88 20.24 -30.67
CA VAL A 675 11.88 21.07 -29.47
C VAL A 675 10.94 22.28 -29.67
N PRO A 676 9.94 22.49 -28.79
CA PRO A 676 9.12 23.70 -28.85
C PRO A 676 9.97 24.94 -28.59
N GLY A 677 9.62 26.07 -29.23
CA GLY A 677 10.29 27.35 -28.96
C GLY A 677 10.04 27.81 -27.53
N LEU A 678 11.00 27.55 -26.63
CA LEU A 678 10.92 27.90 -25.21
C LEU A 678 11.69 29.20 -24.95
N ALA A 679 10.98 30.23 -24.47
CA ALA A 679 11.58 31.53 -24.17
C ALA A 679 12.66 31.39 -23.08
N GLY A 680 13.86 31.92 -23.36
CA GLY A 680 15.01 31.84 -22.44
C GLY A 680 15.81 30.54 -22.51
N PHE A 681 15.50 29.65 -23.45
CA PHE A 681 16.20 28.37 -23.66
C PHE A 681 16.79 28.28 -25.07
N THR A 682 17.80 27.43 -25.21
CA THR A 682 18.50 27.16 -26.47
C THR A 682 18.63 25.65 -26.65
N THR A 683 18.55 25.22 -27.91
CA THR A 683 18.70 23.79 -28.27
C THR A 683 20.15 23.51 -28.64
N TRP A 684 20.70 22.45 -28.06
CA TRP A 684 21.98 21.88 -28.43
C TRP A 684 21.73 20.58 -29.20
N ALA A 685 22.33 20.45 -30.38
CA ALA A 685 22.24 19.26 -31.21
C ALA A 685 23.63 18.66 -31.38
N GLY A 686 23.83 17.44 -30.92
CA GLY A 686 25.02 16.68 -31.28
C GLY A 686 24.73 15.66 -32.37
N SER A 687 25.74 15.38 -33.17
CA SER A 687 25.62 14.63 -34.41
C SER A 687 26.76 13.62 -34.58
N PRO A 688 26.52 12.52 -35.33
CA PRO A 688 27.54 11.49 -35.51
C PRO A 688 28.59 11.97 -36.50
N ASP A 689 29.82 11.49 -36.32
CA ASP A 689 30.91 11.72 -37.26
C ASP A 689 30.98 10.60 -38.32
N ALA A 690 31.96 10.71 -39.23
CA ALA A 690 32.18 9.75 -40.30
C ALA A 690 32.40 8.31 -39.81
N SER A 691 32.87 8.08 -38.57
CA SER A 691 33.14 6.73 -38.06
C SER A 691 31.87 5.88 -37.94
N TRP A 692 30.71 6.51 -37.70
CA TRP A 692 29.43 5.80 -37.62
C TRP A 692 29.07 5.17 -38.97
N TRP A 693 29.55 5.71 -40.09
CA TRP A 693 29.28 5.16 -41.42
C TRP A 693 30.10 3.92 -41.76
N SER A 694 31.03 3.51 -40.89
CA SER A 694 31.73 2.22 -41.02
C SER A 694 30.81 1.02 -40.78
N GLU A 695 29.70 1.22 -40.06
CA GLU A 695 28.68 0.19 -39.80
C GLU A 695 27.39 0.48 -40.58
N PRO A 696 27.14 -0.21 -41.71
CA PRO A 696 26.01 0.09 -42.59
C PRO A 696 24.64 -0.11 -41.92
N LYS A 697 24.55 -1.01 -40.94
CA LYS A 697 23.28 -1.37 -40.28
C LYS A 697 22.91 -0.42 -39.14
N GLN A 698 23.85 0.36 -38.63
CA GLN A 698 23.62 1.23 -37.47
C GLN A 698 22.76 2.45 -37.88
N VAL A 699 21.74 2.73 -37.08
CA VAL A 699 20.89 3.92 -37.24
C VAL A 699 21.69 5.19 -36.93
N LYS A 700 21.62 6.19 -37.80
CA LYS A 700 22.29 7.49 -37.58
C LYS A 700 21.29 8.46 -36.99
N TYR A 701 21.53 8.95 -35.78
CA TYR A 701 20.61 9.81 -35.05
C TYR A 701 21.36 11.00 -34.42
N ALA A 702 20.65 12.07 -34.10
CA ALA A 702 21.18 13.18 -33.29
C ALA A 702 20.68 13.06 -31.86
N TYR A 703 21.40 13.62 -30.88
CA TYR A 703 20.85 13.87 -29.55
C TYR A 703 20.47 15.34 -29.42
N CYS A 704 19.29 15.60 -28.86
CA CYS A 704 18.74 16.94 -28.68
C CYS A 704 18.65 17.29 -27.20
N LEU A 705 19.41 18.29 -26.78
CA LEU A 705 19.38 18.84 -25.43
C LEU A 705 18.80 20.25 -25.43
N VAL A 706 18.15 20.62 -24.34
CA VAL A 706 17.66 21.98 -24.13
C VAL A 706 18.21 22.51 -22.82
N HIS A 707 18.94 23.62 -22.90
CA HIS A 707 19.53 24.30 -21.75
C HIS A 707 19.12 25.78 -21.75
N ARG A 708 19.34 26.47 -20.63
CA ARG A 708 19.08 27.91 -20.57
C ARG A 708 20.04 28.68 -21.47
N ALA A 709 19.54 29.73 -22.12
CA ALA A 709 20.32 30.59 -23.00
C ALA A 709 21.50 31.29 -22.28
N ASP A 710 21.38 31.49 -20.95
CA ASP A 710 22.45 32.04 -20.11
C ASP A 710 23.41 30.98 -19.54
N ASN A 711 23.31 29.73 -20.01
CA ASN A 711 24.13 28.58 -19.62
C ASN A 711 24.10 28.22 -18.12
N LYS A 712 23.15 28.76 -17.35
CA LYS A 712 23.01 28.48 -15.92
C LYS A 712 22.16 27.22 -15.68
N PRO A 713 22.39 26.49 -14.58
CA PRO A 713 21.54 25.37 -14.22
C PRO A 713 20.11 25.81 -13.85
N PHE A 714 19.16 24.89 -13.95
CA PHE A 714 17.76 25.07 -13.57
C PHE A 714 17.17 23.84 -12.90
N LYS A 715 15.92 23.97 -12.41
CA LYS A 715 15.15 22.92 -11.75
C LYS A 715 13.77 22.80 -12.39
N GLY A 716 13.27 21.57 -12.44
CA GLY A 716 12.01 21.21 -13.06
C GLY A 716 12.17 20.78 -14.52
N ALA A 717 11.31 19.87 -14.97
CA ALA A 717 11.23 19.50 -16.38
C ALA A 717 10.56 20.60 -17.21
N LEU A 718 11.12 20.89 -18.37
CA LEU A 718 10.51 21.70 -19.42
C LEU A 718 9.34 20.91 -20.03
N LYS A 719 8.23 21.62 -20.26
CA LYS A 719 6.96 21.05 -20.74
C LYS A 719 6.68 21.47 -22.17
#